data_AF-A0A814ASJ2-F1
#
_entry.id   AF-A0A814ASJ2-F1
#
_cell.length_a   1.000
_cell.length_b   1.000
_cell.length_c   1.000
_cell.angle_alpha   90.00
_cell.angle_beta   90.00
_cell.angle_gamma   90.00
#
_symmetry.space_group_name_H-M   'P 1'
#
loop_
_entity.id
_entity.type
_entity.pdbx_description
1 polymer ?
#
loop_
_entity_poly.entity_id
_entity_poly.type
_entity_poly.pdbx_seq_one_letter_code
_entity_poly.pdbx_strand_id
1 'polypeptide(L)'
;MAEPTFWYHTIPVCLICALYLASFYLYLCATNSLIYSTVCLLRANESFCHDIDRNKTLRIQEEAIQREASQWSLYGTICFSVIAAIVSPIYGSLSDIKNRKFPILLTLSNAIITGIFVTVGSVFQGKKLALILYLVANIINGFGGGTLLLISSCFGYATDLCSRKEEHVQKIAIVEASLNIGVIGGYLLCTFIFDVHGKIWHILLVHIILLVLAVLIALIFLRKNTYVFNNVEQTDTLSFGQKLARPFRDIYDLIRELKQSNLVYSFLLLLTALFFYELLRMGTSAINYLYLHHLSFSDGEYSLYYMVEQTATSLCLLLLATVRKRLLINDMHLAIIGLCLSLVGPLLFALAYNKAMVYGAIPSTMFTIYFAVCLRNVLSNMVSESGKGKAFSFVALIQNLDVVIGSVACIEIYRSTISTFPGLVFIFGISARLVALVLVLCQMYCIHRTPQYRQFETRSSLIHEDVAAHNYKHVNQLISNKLASPTNETQTQTQNQMQLQMMNEYHITQLSKDLLASQRSLPKFEMPKNFNVSQIESNLKRFGVNSLELDKHVEGLPLELDGKVNKDFHREIFLGNHELFENEMMNNEDVRKRKLTQIFRTADTDDDNKLSKKELQNWVLKNIETHTNEARDKNSRLFLLIDANKDGKVTWHEYYALYIKFHGINSTDIKELDNLEFIHNTVTDNFKRELVKIRYRWTDADVGNDNELDIDEFLAFRHPEIAGHAFKHIVDDLILQMDRDGDGKLVEKEFAFLPSNVVLEDEGNKEWADMDRKWLEEQKREFQEMDEDKNGIVTKEELQHFMDPMNKIHINSQINKLFGKVDDTPKDEHLSLDEIQNHADVFADMKLLDTERALHDEF
;
A
#
# COMPACT_ATOMS: atom_id res chain seq x y z
N MET A 1 14.25 20.80 1.82
CA MET A 1 15.56 20.30 2.31
C MET A 1 15.29 18.94 2.93
N ALA A 2 15.82 17.85 2.36
CA ALA A 2 15.65 16.51 2.92
C ALA A 2 16.35 16.43 4.28
N GLU A 3 15.66 15.90 5.29
CA GLU A 3 16.18 15.84 6.66
C GLU A 3 17.51 15.04 6.73
N PRO A 4 18.54 15.54 7.45
CA PRO A 4 19.81 14.83 7.62
C PRO A 4 19.68 13.46 8.34
N THR A 5 18.55 13.17 8.99
CA THR A 5 18.19 11.90 9.62
C THR A 5 17.87 10.79 8.61
N PHE A 6 17.33 11.13 7.43
CA PHE A 6 16.93 10.17 6.40
C PHE A 6 18.12 9.34 5.86
N TRP A 7 19.23 10.03 5.59
CA TRP A 7 20.44 9.42 5.05
C TRP A 7 21.25 8.67 6.11
N TYR A 8 21.23 9.15 7.36
CA TYR A 8 22.06 8.60 8.44
C TYR A 8 21.78 7.12 8.72
N HIS A 9 20.53 6.66 8.59
CA HIS A 9 20.16 5.27 8.85
C HIS A 9 20.14 4.37 7.60
N THR A 10 19.94 4.94 6.41
CA THR A 10 19.82 4.18 5.15
C THR A 10 21.19 3.87 4.53
N ILE A 11 22.15 4.83 4.61
CA ILE A 11 23.49 4.68 4.04
C ILE A 11 24.25 3.45 4.60
N PRO A 12 24.28 3.19 5.93
CA PRO A 12 24.99 2.05 6.47
C PRO A 12 24.49 0.71 5.93
N VAL A 13 23.18 0.56 5.76
CA VAL A 13 22.54 -0.66 5.21
C VAL A 13 22.95 -0.86 3.76
N CYS A 14 22.91 0.21 2.96
CA CYS A 14 23.32 0.18 1.56
C CYS A 14 24.81 -0.17 1.41
N LEU A 15 25.65 0.37 2.28
CA LEU A 15 27.09 0.08 2.28
C LEU A 15 27.35 -1.39 2.66
N ILE A 16 26.63 -1.95 3.64
CA ILE A 16 26.72 -3.37 4.00
C ILE A 16 26.29 -4.25 2.81
N CYS A 17 25.19 -3.92 2.14
CA CYS A 17 24.70 -4.64 0.97
C CYS A 17 25.72 -4.65 -0.17
N ALA A 18 26.28 -3.47 -0.51
CA ALA A 18 27.26 -3.33 -1.56
C ALA A 18 28.57 -4.08 -1.23
N LEU A 19 29.09 -3.94 -0.01
CA LEU A 19 30.31 -4.63 0.43
C LEU A 19 30.14 -6.14 0.45
N TYR A 20 29.00 -6.64 0.95
CA TYR A 20 28.73 -8.07 0.97
C TYR A 20 28.60 -8.65 -0.43
N LEU A 21 27.86 -8.02 -1.34
CA LEU A 21 27.75 -8.55 -2.71
C LEU A 21 29.06 -8.45 -3.48
N ALA A 22 29.82 -7.36 -3.34
CA ALA A 22 31.16 -7.28 -3.92
C ALA A 22 32.05 -8.43 -3.42
N SER A 23 32.00 -8.69 -2.11
CA SER A 23 32.72 -9.79 -1.48
C SER A 23 32.23 -11.17 -1.95
N PHE A 24 30.92 -11.37 -2.12
CA PHE A 24 30.33 -12.63 -2.58
C PHE A 24 30.77 -12.98 -4.01
N TYR A 25 30.80 -12.02 -4.93
CA TYR A 25 31.25 -12.29 -6.31
C TYR A 25 32.75 -12.50 -6.41
N LEU A 26 33.57 -11.87 -5.56
CA LEU A 26 34.99 -12.21 -5.41
C LEU A 26 35.17 -13.66 -4.95
N TYR A 27 34.39 -14.09 -3.95
CA TYR A 27 34.38 -15.48 -3.47
C TYR A 27 33.95 -16.46 -4.57
N LEU A 28 32.91 -16.13 -5.34
CA LEU A 28 32.42 -16.98 -6.42
C LEU A 28 33.49 -17.18 -7.50
N CYS A 29 34.13 -16.11 -7.97
CA CYS A 29 35.22 -16.22 -8.95
C CYS A 29 36.41 -17.02 -8.41
N ALA A 30 36.84 -16.74 -7.18
CA ALA A 30 37.96 -17.43 -6.55
C ALA A 30 37.69 -18.92 -6.34
N THR A 31 36.48 -19.29 -5.92
CA THR A 31 36.11 -20.70 -5.68
C THR A 31 35.97 -21.48 -6.97
N ASN A 32 35.36 -20.91 -8.01
CA ASN A 32 35.27 -21.53 -9.32
C ASN A 32 36.67 -21.82 -9.91
N SER A 33 37.57 -20.83 -9.85
CA SER A 33 38.96 -20.99 -10.29
C SER A 33 39.74 -21.99 -9.42
N LEU A 34 39.53 -21.98 -8.10
CA LEU A 34 40.16 -22.92 -7.17
C LEU A 34 39.76 -24.38 -7.45
N ILE A 35 38.47 -24.64 -7.65
CA ILE A 35 37.95 -25.99 -7.93
C ILE A 35 38.57 -26.49 -9.23
N TYR A 36 38.47 -25.70 -10.29
CA TYR A 36 39.00 -26.08 -11.60
C TYR A 36 40.51 -26.35 -11.56
N SER A 37 41.28 -25.40 -11.01
CA SER A 37 42.74 -25.51 -10.92
C SER A 37 43.18 -26.69 -10.03
N THR A 38 42.46 -26.97 -8.94
CA THR A 38 42.78 -28.08 -8.05
C THR A 38 42.51 -29.43 -8.72
N VAL A 39 41.37 -29.58 -9.40
CA VAL A 39 41.05 -30.81 -10.13
C VAL A 39 42.03 -31.02 -11.30
N CYS A 40 42.44 -29.94 -11.97
CA CYS A 40 43.46 -30.02 -13.00
C CYS A 40 44.77 -30.61 -12.46
N LEU A 41 45.29 -30.05 -11.36
CA LEU A 41 46.55 -30.49 -10.74
C LEU A 41 46.46 -31.90 -10.12
N LEU A 42 45.26 -32.37 -9.76
CA LEU A 42 45.06 -33.75 -9.30
C LEU A 42 45.09 -34.77 -10.45
N ARG A 43 44.74 -34.35 -11.67
CA ARG A 43 44.66 -35.24 -12.85
C ARG A 43 45.84 -35.12 -13.80
N ALA A 44 46.53 -33.98 -13.82
CA ALA A 44 47.56 -33.66 -14.79
C ALA A 44 48.74 -32.90 -14.15
N ASN A 45 49.85 -32.81 -14.89
CA ASN A 45 51.06 -32.10 -14.45
C ASN A 45 50.88 -30.58 -14.44
N GLU A 46 51.65 -29.87 -13.61
CA GLU A 46 51.61 -28.40 -13.50
C GLU A 46 51.79 -27.68 -14.84
N SER A 47 52.69 -28.18 -15.72
CA SER A 47 52.91 -27.60 -17.04
C SER A 47 51.68 -27.72 -17.94
N PHE A 48 50.91 -28.81 -17.81
CA PHE A 48 49.66 -28.98 -18.54
C PHE A 48 48.63 -27.95 -18.09
N CYS A 49 48.43 -27.79 -16.78
CA CYS A 49 47.44 -26.85 -16.24
C CYS A 49 47.74 -25.38 -16.58
N HIS A 50 49.00 -25.02 -16.82
CA HIS A 50 49.38 -23.69 -17.31
C HIS A 50 49.19 -23.48 -18.82
N ASP A 51 49.23 -24.55 -19.63
CA ASP A 51 49.13 -24.50 -21.10
C ASP A 51 47.77 -24.97 -21.66
N ILE A 52 46.80 -25.34 -20.81
CA ILE A 52 45.46 -25.84 -21.21
C ILE A 52 44.77 -24.91 -22.22
N ASP A 53 44.83 -23.60 -22.02
CA ASP A 53 44.14 -22.62 -22.88
C ASP A 53 44.78 -22.48 -24.27
N ARG A 54 46.02 -22.95 -24.46
CA ARG A 54 46.80 -22.73 -25.70
C ARG A 54 46.86 -23.94 -26.61
N ASN A 55 46.65 -25.17 -26.12
CA ASN A 55 46.90 -26.38 -26.89
C ASN A 55 45.66 -27.28 -27.05
N LYS A 56 44.91 -27.07 -28.16
CA LYS A 56 43.67 -27.80 -28.52
C LYS A 56 43.82 -29.31 -28.74
N THR A 57 45.05 -29.85 -28.74
CA THR A 57 45.31 -31.27 -29.02
C THR A 57 45.00 -32.21 -27.85
N LEU A 58 44.68 -31.68 -26.66
CA LEU A 58 44.50 -32.46 -25.42
C LEU A 58 43.07 -32.44 -24.84
N ARG A 59 42.08 -32.19 -25.71
CA ARG A 59 40.65 -32.03 -25.37
C ARG A 59 40.06 -33.15 -24.51
N ILE A 60 40.50 -34.40 -24.67
CA ILE A 60 39.99 -35.55 -23.89
C ILE A 60 40.33 -35.42 -22.39
N GLN A 61 41.51 -34.91 -22.05
CA GLN A 61 41.91 -34.70 -20.65
C GLN A 61 41.18 -33.50 -20.04
N GLU A 62 40.99 -32.43 -20.81
CA GLU A 62 40.21 -31.25 -20.43
C GLU A 62 38.75 -31.61 -20.09
N GLU A 63 38.10 -32.40 -20.96
CA GLU A 63 36.73 -32.89 -20.72
C GLU A 63 36.61 -33.67 -19.40
N ALA A 64 37.62 -34.48 -19.06
CA ALA A 64 37.63 -35.24 -17.81
C ALA A 64 37.80 -34.34 -16.57
N ILE A 65 38.62 -33.30 -16.67
CA ILE A 65 38.81 -32.29 -15.60
C ILE A 65 37.50 -31.52 -15.38
N GLN A 66 36.88 -31.04 -16.45
CA GLN A 66 35.62 -30.29 -16.35
C GLN A 66 34.48 -31.12 -15.78
N ARG A 67 34.36 -32.41 -16.15
CA ARG A 67 33.35 -33.33 -15.58
C ARG A 67 33.52 -33.55 -14.08
N GLU A 68 34.76 -33.58 -13.58
CA GLU A 68 35.02 -33.73 -12.14
C GLU A 68 34.82 -32.38 -11.42
N ALA A 69 35.29 -31.28 -11.98
CA ALA A 69 35.08 -29.94 -11.44
C ALA A 69 33.58 -29.61 -11.31
N SER A 70 32.77 -29.96 -12.30
CA SER A 70 31.32 -29.76 -12.25
C SER A 70 30.64 -30.59 -11.15
N GLN A 71 31.17 -31.77 -10.84
CA GLN A 71 30.67 -32.59 -9.71
C GLN A 71 31.01 -31.95 -8.36
N TRP A 72 32.22 -31.44 -8.19
CA TRP A 72 32.59 -30.73 -6.96
C TRP A 72 31.78 -29.45 -6.75
N SER A 73 31.51 -28.71 -7.83
CA SER A 73 30.58 -27.57 -7.82
C SER A 73 29.18 -28.01 -7.36
N LEU A 74 28.64 -29.09 -7.95
CA LEU A 74 27.34 -29.66 -7.56
C LEU A 74 27.28 -30.04 -6.08
N TYR A 75 28.31 -30.73 -5.56
CA TYR A 75 28.36 -31.10 -4.14
C TYR A 75 28.39 -29.87 -3.24
N GLY A 76 29.14 -28.82 -3.62
CA GLY A 76 29.13 -27.54 -2.92
C GLY A 76 27.75 -26.91 -2.89
N THR A 77 27.10 -26.80 -4.06
CA THR A 77 25.75 -26.23 -4.19
C THR A 77 24.72 -27.00 -3.36
N ILE A 78 24.70 -28.32 -3.41
CA ILE A 78 23.74 -29.13 -2.64
C ILE A 78 23.96 -28.95 -1.13
N CYS A 79 25.21 -29.01 -0.67
CA CYS A 79 25.57 -28.81 0.74
C CYS A 79 25.10 -27.45 1.26
N PHE A 80 25.28 -26.39 0.48
CA PHE A 80 24.82 -25.05 0.82
C PHE A 80 23.29 -24.93 0.73
N SER A 81 22.69 -25.23 -0.43
CA SER A 81 21.30 -24.91 -0.74
C SER A 81 20.31 -25.70 0.11
N VAL A 82 20.56 -26.97 0.42
CA VAL A 82 19.66 -27.78 1.26
C VAL A 82 19.58 -27.22 2.67
N ILE A 83 20.74 -26.85 3.25
CA ILE A 83 20.80 -26.29 4.60
C ILE A 83 20.20 -24.86 4.60
N ALA A 84 20.61 -24.03 3.65
CA ALA A 84 20.13 -22.64 3.54
C ALA A 84 18.61 -22.55 3.32
N ALA A 85 18.03 -23.47 2.53
CA ALA A 85 16.58 -23.51 2.28
C ALA A 85 15.75 -23.75 3.56
N ILE A 86 16.31 -24.48 4.54
CA ILE A 86 15.67 -24.73 5.83
C ILE A 86 15.95 -23.57 6.80
N VAL A 87 17.20 -23.13 6.85
CA VAL A 87 17.69 -22.19 7.87
C VAL A 87 17.29 -20.74 7.58
N SER A 88 17.29 -20.32 6.31
CA SER A 88 17.00 -18.94 5.91
C SER A 88 15.58 -18.48 6.29
N PRO A 89 14.50 -19.24 6.01
CA PRO A 89 13.14 -18.87 6.45
C PRO A 89 13.00 -18.79 7.98
N ILE A 90 13.68 -19.68 8.72
CA ILE A 90 13.65 -19.69 10.19
C ILE A 90 14.26 -18.39 10.72
N TYR A 91 15.47 -18.04 10.28
CA TYR A 91 16.09 -16.79 10.72
C TYR A 91 15.39 -15.55 10.18
N GLY A 92 14.80 -15.60 8.99
CA GLY A 92 13.94 -14.54 8.45
C GLY A 92 12.74 -14.26 9.35
N SER A 93 11.97 -15.29 9.70
CA SER A 93 10.81 -15.13 10.60
C SER A 93 11.19 -14.69 12.01
N LEU A 94 12.35 -15.12 12.53
CA LEU A 94 12.88 -14.64 13.81
C LEU A 94 13.37 -13.19 13.72
N SER A 95 13.89 -12.78 12.55
CA SER A 95 14.31 -11.40 12.22
C SER A 95 13.14 -10.44 12.40
N ASP A 96 11.96 -10.82 11.87
CA ASP A 96 10.73 -10.02 11.94
C ASP A 96 10.28 -9.77 13.39
N ILE A 97 10.56 -10.71 14.31
CA ILE A 97 10.03 -10.69 15.68
C ILE A 97 11.01 -10.05 16.67
N LYS A 98 12.30 -10.42 16.62
CA LYS A 98 13.26 -10.04 17.69
C LYS A 98 14.06 -8.79 17.34
N ASN A 99 14.85 -8.87 16.28
CA ASN A 99 15.79 -7.83 15.88
C ASN A 99 16.41 -8.17 14.52
N ARG A 100 16.27 -7.25 13.57
CA ARG A 100 16.86 -7.31 12.22
C ARG A 100 18.39 -7.32 12.18
N LYS A 101 19.06 -6.76 13.20
CA LYS A 101 20.55 -6.72 13.27
C LYS A 101 21.17 -8.10 13.44
N PHE A 102 20.49 -9.04 14.12
CA PHE A 102 21.06 -10.35 14.41
C PHE A 102 21.29 -11.21 13.15
N PRO A 103 20.31 -11.41 12.26
CA PRO A 103 20.51 -12.20 11.04
C PRO A 103 21.55 -11.60 10.08
N ILE A 104 21.65 -10.25 10.03
CA ILE A 104 22.69 -9.56 9.26
C ILE A 104 24.07 -9.93 9.78
N LEU A 105 24.31 -9.78 11.09
CA LEU A 105 25.60 -10.14 11.70
C LEU A 105 25.91 -11.63 11.57
N LEU A 106 24.91 -12.49 11.77
CA LEU A 106 25.06 -13.94 11.62
C LEU A 106 25.55 -14.31 10.21
N THR A 107 24.93 -13.73 9.18
CA THR A 107 25.28 -14.01 7.78
C THR A 107 26.69 -13.51 7.47
N LEU A 108 27.03 -12.30 7.92
CA LEU A 108 28.36 -11.72 7.70
C LEU A 108 29.47 -12.52 8.42
N SER A 109 29.26 -12.89 9.68
CA SER A 109 30.21 -13.70 10.43
C SER A 109 30.41 -15.09 9.83
N ASN A 110 29.34 -15.74 9.38
CA ASN A 110 29.45 -17.04 8.70
C ASN A 110 30.15 -16.93 7.34
N ALA A 111 29.94 -15.84 6.59
CA ALA A 111 30.66 -15.59 5.36
C ALA A 111 32.17 -15.40 5.61
N ILE A 112 32.58 -14.74 6.70
CA ILE A 112 34.00 -14.61 7.09
C ILE A 112 34.60 -15.98 7.38
N ILE A 113 33.91 -16.80 8.19
CA ILE A 113 34.38 -18.15 8.50
C ILE A 113 34.53 -18.98 7.22
N THR A 114 33.53 -18.91 6.33
CA THR A 114 33.56 -19.56 5.01
C THR A 114 34.77 -19.11 4.19
N GLY A 115 35.01 -17.80 4.12
CA GLY A 115 36.17 -17.22 3.44
C GLY A 115 37.50 -17.72 4.02
N ILE A 116 37.63 -17.83 5.35
CA ILE A 116 38.83 -18.35 6.01
C ILE A 116 39.09 -19.81 5.61
N PHE A 117 38.07 -20.68 5.67
CA PHE A 117 38.22 -22.09 5.30
C PHE A 117 38.66 -22.27 3.84
N VAL A 118 38.08 -21.50 2.92
CA VAL A 118 38.47 -21.55 1.50
C VAL A 118 39.85 -20.92 1.28
N THR A 119 40.22 -19.87 2.01
CA THR A 119 41.58 -19.29 1.95
C THR A 119 42.62 -20.31 2.38
N VAL A 120 42.39 -21.01 3.50
CA VAL A 120 43.26 -22.11 3.93
C VAL A 120 43.28 -23.22 2.88
N GLY A 121 42.14 -23.55 2.29
CA GLY A 121 42.03 -24.50 1.19
C GLY A 121 42.88 -24.13 -0.02
N SER A 122 42.94 -22.85 -0.38
CA SER A 122 43.75 -22.34 -1.51
C SER A 122 45.26 -22.55 -1.33
N VAL A 123 45.76 -22.66 -0.09
CA VAL A 123 47.17 -22.98 0.18
C VAL A 123 47.48 -24.45 -0.16
N PHE A 124 46.49 -25.32 -0.06
CA PHE A 124 46.60 -26.75 -0.38
C PHE A 124 46.12 -27.06 -1.81
N GLN A 125 46.24 -26.10 -2.74
CA GLN A 125 45.88 -26.27 -4.14
C GLN A 125 46.54 -27.53 -4.74
N GLY A 126 45.78 -28.27 -5.55
CA GLY A 126 46.21 -29.57 -6.11
C GLY A 126 46.14 -30.75 -5.15
N LYS A 127 45.62 -30.57 -3.92
CA LYS A 127 45.33 -31.67 -2.99
C LYS A 127 43.82 -31.80 -2.77
N LYS A 128 43.34 -33.03 -2.56
CA LYS A 128 41.93 -33.31 -2.21
C LYS A 128 41.47 -32.54 -0.96
N LEU A 129 42.39 -32.20 -0.06
CA LEU A 129 42.10 -31.40 1.14
C LEU A 129 41.48 -30.03 0.80
N ALA A 130 41.89 -29.37 -0.29
CA ALA A 130 41.31 -28.09 -0.70
C ALA A 130 39.82 -28.22 -1.05
N LEU A 131 39.45 -29.29 -1.76
CA LEU A 131 38.06 -29.57 -2.15
C LEU A 131 37.19 -29.95 -0.95
N ILE A 132 37.75 -30.69 0.02
CA ILE A 132 37.06 -31.01 1.28
C ILE A 132 36.82 -29.75 2.11
N LEU A 133 37.82 -28.87 2.24
CA LEU A 133 37.68 -27.60 2.94
C LEU A 133 36.64 -26.69 2.27
N TYR A 134 36.56 -26.70 0.94
CA TYR A 134 35.49 -26.02 0.19
C TYR A 134 34.10 -26.56 0.53
N LEU A 135 33.91 -27.89 0.62
CA LEU A 135 32.62 -28.47 1.01
C LEU A 135 32.24 -28.10 2.45
N VAL A 136 33.19 -28.19 3.38
CA VAL A 136 32.98 -27.78 4.78
C VAL A 136 32.59 -26.30 4.86
N ALA A 137 33.24 -25.44 4.07
CA ALA A 137 32.92 -24.03 4.01
C ALA A 137 31.47 -23.79 3.52
N ASN A 138 31.00 -24.51 2.50
CA ASN A 138 29.62 -24.38 2.01
C ASN A 138 28.56 -24.86 3.02
N ILE A 139 28.87 -25.91 3.79
CA ILE A 139 28.02 -26.36 4.90
C ILE A 139 27.89 -25.24 5.95
N ILE A 140 29.03 -24.65 6.37
CA ILE A 140 29.05 -23.53 7.32
C ILE A 140 28.26 -22.34 6.79
N ASN A 141 28.45 -21.98 5.51
CA ASN A 141 27.71 -20.90 4.88
C ASN A 141 26.20 -21.18 4.84
N GLY A 142 25.80 -22.43 4.62
CA GLY A 142 24.40 -22.87 4.65
C GLY A 142 23.73 -22.60 6.00
N PHE A 143 24.43 -22.87 7.11
CA PHE A 143 23.96 -22.52 8.48
C PHE A 143 23.85 -21.01 8.72
N GLY A 144 24.50 -20.19 7.90
CA GLY A 144 24.36 -18.74 7.92
C GLY A 144 23.16 -18.21 7.14
N GLY A 145 22.37 -19.06 6.47
CA GLY A 145 21.21 -18.66 5.67
C GLY A 145 21.55 -18.02 4.32
N GLY A 146 22.83 -17.76 4.05
CA GLY A 146 23.34 -17.26 2.78
C GLY A 146 22.86 -15.87 2.38
N THR A 147 23.10 -15.52 1.12
CA THR A 147 22.83 -14.19 0.56
C THR A 147 21.37 -13.75 0.66
N LEU A 148 20.42 -14.69 0.54
CA LEU A 148 18.98 -14.41 0.61
C LEU A 148 18.54 -13.92 1.99
N LEU A 149 19.12 -14.48 3.07
CA LEU A 149 18.81 -14.05 4.44
C LEU A 149 19.30 -12.61 4.68
N LEU A 150 20.49 -12.27 4.19
CA LEU A 150 21.02 -10.92 4.29
C LEU A 150 20.16 -9.92 3.52
N ILE A 151 19.86 -10.20 2.24
CA ILE A 151 19.07 -9.32 1.39
C ILE A 151 17.69 -9.07 2.00
N SER A 152 16.98 -10.11 2.42
CA SER A 152 15.66 -9.96 3.05
C SER A 152 15.74 -9.18 4.37
N SER A 153 16.77 -9.40 5.18
CA SER A 153 16.96 -8.67 6.44
C SER A 153 17.32 -7.20 6.22
N CYS A 154 18.07 -6.87 5.17
CA CYS A 154 18.40 -5.50 4.80
C CYS A 154 17.19 -4.74 4.24
N PHE A 155 16.40 -5.38 3.38
CA PHE A 155 15.12 -4.81 2.93
C PHE A 155 14.18 -4.59 4.10
N GLY A 156 14.01 -5.59 4.97
CA GLY A 156 13.21 -5.47 6.19
C GLY A 156 13.68 -4.34 7.09
N TYR A 157 14.97 -4.24 7.37
CA TYR A 157 15.51 -3.14 8.18
C TYR A 157 15.30 -1.76 7.52
N ALA A 158 15.45 -1.65 6.20
CA ALA A 158 15.22 -0.40 5.48
C ALA A 158 13.75 0.03 5.51
N THR A 159 12.82 -0.92 5.40
CA THR A 159 11.38 -0.67 5.47
C THR A 159 10.90 -0.39 6.89
N ASP A 160 11.48 -1.03 7.91
CA ASP A 160 11.11 -0.81 9.31
C ASP A 160 11.45 0.62 9.78
N LEU A 161 12.37 1.30 9.11
CA LEU A 161 12.76 2.69 9.36
C LEU A 161 11.86 3.73 8.66
N CYS A 162 10.82 3.31 7.95
CA CYS A 162 9.91 4.21 7.23
C CYS A 162 8.61 4.40 8.01
N SER A 163 8.13 5.64 8.09
CA SER A 163 6.81 5.96 8.62
C SER A 163 5.77 6.21 7.53
N ARG A 164 6.22 6.57 6.30
CA ARG A 164 5.37 6.93 5.16
C ARG A 164 5.56 5.97 3.99
N LYS A 165 4.47 5.57 3.32
CA LYS A 165 4.48 4.60 2.18
C LYS A 165 5.43 5.01 1.03
N GLU A 166 5.50 6.29 0.69
CA GLU A 166 6.37 6.78 -0.39
C GLU A 166 7.85 6.59 -0.08
N GLU A 167 8.25 6.72 1.19
CA GLU A 167 9.63 6.49 1.62
C GLU A 167 10.01 5.01 1.52
N HIS A 168 9.06 4.07 1.69
CA HIS A 168 9.34 2.64 1.54
C HIS A 168 9.84 2.31 0.13
N VAL A 169 9.13 2.81 -0.89
CA VAL A 169 9.47 2.54 -2.30
C VAL A 169 10.84 3.11 -2.63
N GLN A 170 11.14 4.33 -2.17
CA GLN A 170 12.42 4.98 -2.41
C GLN A 170 13.58 4.24 -1.70
N LYS A 171 13.42 3.84 -0.44
CA LYS A 171 14.47 3.11 0.29
C LYS A 171 14.73 1.71 -0.29
N ILE A 172 13.68 1.00 -0.69
CA ILE A 172 13.81 -0.30 -1.38
C ILE A 172 14.63 -0.11 -2.68
N ALA A 173 14.31 0.89 -3.49
CA ALA A 173 15.04 1.17 -4.73
C ALA A 173 16.52 1.51 -4.48
N ILE A 174 16.83 2.30 -3.43
CA ILE A 174 18.21 2.64 -3.06
C ILE A 174 18.98 1.40 -2.58
N VAL A 175 18.38 0.56 -1.76
CA VAL A 175 18.98 -0.71 -1.31
C VAL A 175 19.25 -1.61 -2.51
N GLU A 176 18.32 -1.73 -3.44
CA GLU A 176 18.50 -2.55 -4.65
C GLU A 176 19.58 -2.00 -5.59
N ALA A 177 19.68 -0.67 -5.74
CA ALA A 177 20.80 -0.05 -6.45
C ALA A 177 22.15 -0.39 -5.80
N SER A 178 22.22 -0.37 -4.47
CA SER A 178 23.44 -0.72 -3.73
C SER A 178 23.89 -2.17 -3.95
N LEU A 179 22.94 -3.10 -4.09
CA LEU A 179 23.23 -4.50 -4.42
C LEU A 179 23.89 -4.61 -5.80
N ASN A 180 23.34 -3.94 -6.82
CA ASN A 180 23.90 -3.93 -8.17
C ASN A 180 25.30 -3.31 -8.24
N ILE A 181 25.53 -2.21 -7.50
CA ILE A 181 26.86 -1.60 -7.37
C ILE A 181 27.85 -2.61 -6.76
N GLY A 182 27.43 -3.37 -5.75
CA GLY A 182 28.23 -4.44 -5.15
C GLY A 182 28.62 -5.51 -6.17
N VAL A 183 27.67 -6.00 -6.97
CA VAL A 183 27.91 -7.01 -8.03
C VAL A 183 28.99 -6.53 -9.00
N ILE A 184 28.81 -5.33 -9.56
CA ILE A 184 29.73 -4.73 -10.53
C ILE A 184 31.11 -4.52 -9.91
N GLY A 185 31.16 -3.98 -8.69
CA GLY A 185 32.39 -3.76 -7.93
C GLY A 185 33.15 -5.05 -7.65
N GLY A 186 32.45 -6.14 -7.33
CA GLY A 186 33.04 -7.46 -7.10
C GLY A 186 33.74 -8.01 -8.36
N TYR A 187 33.06 -8.00 -9.51
CA TYR A 187 33.66 -8.45 -10.77
C TYR A 187 34.78 -7.54 -11.26
N LEU A 188 34.66 -6.22 -11.07
CA LEU A 188 35.72 -5.26 -11.40
C LEU A 188 36.99 -5.51 -10.58
N LEU A 189 36.86 -5.65 -9.25
CA LEU A 189 37.99 -5.98 -8.38
C LEU A 189 38.62 -7.33 -8.75
N CYS A 190 37.79 -8.33 -9.06
CA CYS A 190 38.25 -9.64 -9.50
C CYS A 190 39.08 -9.56 -10.79
N THR A 191 38.60 -8.79 -11.77
CA THR A 191 39.28 -8.61 -13.06
C THR A 191 40.65 -7.95 -12.86
N PHE A 192 40.71 -6.88 -12.07
CA PHE A 192 41.97 -6.20 -11.78
C PHE A 192 42.99 -7.11 -11.08
N ILE A 193 42.55 -7.91 -10.09
CA ILE A 193 43.46 -8.82 -9.38
C ILE A 193 43.98 -9.92 -10.29
N PHE A 194 43.13 -10.48 -11.16
CA PHE A 194 43.56 -11.49 -12.14
C PHE A 194 44.52 -10.91 -13.19
N ASP A 195 44.30 -9.69 -13.68
CA ASP A 195 45.18 -9.03 -14.65
C ASP A 195 46.60 -8.79 -14.09
N VAL A 196 46.71 -8.47 -12.81
CA VAL A 196 48.01 -8.32 -12.10
C VAL A 196 48.62 -9.69 -11.75
N HIS A 197 48.05 -10.79 -12.26
CA HIS A 197 48.48 -12.17 -11.96
C HIS A 197 48.41 -12.49 -10.46
N GLY A 198 47.44 -11.91 -9.75
CA GLY A 198 47.20 -12.18 -8.36
C GLY A 198 46.82 -13.65 -8.13
N LYS A 199 47.53 -14.32 -7.22
CA LYS A 199 47.16 -15.67 -6.77
C LYS A 199 45.76 -15.64 -6.13
N ILE A 200 45.02 -16.75 -6.24
CA ILE A 200 43.64 -16.92 -5.72
C ILE A 200 43.50 -16.45 -4.26
N TRP A 201 44.49 -16.70 -3.41
CA TRP A 201 44.44 -16.30 -2.00
C TRP A 201 44.38 -14.77 -1.78
N HIS A 202 44.89 -13.95 -2.72
CA HIS A 202 44.76 -12.49 -2.65
C HIS A 202 43.30 -12.05 -2.81
N ILE A 203 42.57 -12.67 -3.74
CA ILE A 203 41.14 -12.42 -3.96
C ILE A 203 40.35 -12.77 -2.70
N LEU A 204 40.65 -13.93 -2.10
CA LEU A 204 40.00 -14.39 -0.87
C LEU A 204 40.34 -13.50 0.34
N LEU A 205 41.56 -12.94 0.40
CA LEU A 205 41.94 -11.99 1.43
C LEU A 205 41.16 -10.66 1.29
N VAL A 206 41.01 -10.13 0.06
CA VAL A 206 40.17 -8.95 -0.19
C VAL A 206 38.71 -9.23 0.19
N HIS A 207 38.18 -10.41 -0.15
CA HIS A 207 36.85 -10.88 0.28
C HIS A 207 36.66 -10.79 1.81
N ILE A 208 37.61 -11.30 2.59
CA ILE A 208 37.57 -11.24 4.06
C ILE A 208 37.63 -9.79 4.56
N ILE A 209 38.50 -8.94 3.99
CA ILE A 209 38.64 -7.54 4.39
C ILE A 209 37.32 -6.78 4.19
N LEU A 210 36.66 -6.96 3.04
CA LEU A 210 35.37 -6.32 2.76
C LEU A 210 34.28 -6.77 3.74
N LEU A 211 34.27 -8.06 4.14
CA LEU A 211 33.32 -8.57 5.12
C LEU A 211 33.60 -8.05 6.54
N VAL A 212 34.87 -7.98 6.94
CA VAL A 212 35.25 -7.39 8.24
C VAL A 212 34.81 -5.94 8.30
N LEU A 213 35.02 -5.18 7.22
CA LEU A 213 34.52 -3.80 7.11
C LEU A 213 32.99 -3.75 7.22
N ALA A 214 32.27 -4.63 6.52
CA ALA A 214 30.81 -4.71 6.62
C ALA A 214 30.32 -5.06 8.03
N VAL A 215 31.01 -5.96 8.75
CA VAL A 215 30.70 -6.27 10.17
C VAL A 215 30.95 -5.07 11.06
N LEU A 216 32.05 -4.34 10.88
CA LEU A 216 32.34 -3.14 11.66
C LEU A 216 31.27 -2.07 11.44
N ILE A 217 30.87 -1.83 10.19
CA ILE A 217 29.77 -0.91 9.86
C ILE A 217 28.46 -1.37 10.51
N ALA A 218 28.15 -2.66 10.42
CA ALA A 218 26.96 -3.25 11.03
C ALA A 218 26.96 -3.11 12.56
N LEU A 219 28.10 -3.30 13.21
CA LEU A 219 28.21 -3.17 14.67
C LEU A 219 28.03 -1.72 15.13
N ILE A 220 28.68 -0.77 14.44
CA ILE A 220 28.71 0.65 14.80
C ILE A 220 27.40 1.36 14.47
N PHE A 221 26.86 1.16 13.26
CA PHE A 221 25.79 2.00 12.73
C PHE A 221 24.40 1.35 12.76
N LEU A 222 24.26 0.02 12.77
CA LEU A 222 22.94 -0.60 12.92
C LEU A 222 22.48 -0.51 14.37
N ARG A 223 21.31 0.07 14.59
CA ARG A 223 20.70 0.13 15.91
C ARG A 223 20.12 -1.23 16.27
N LYS A 224 20.18 -1.59 17.55
CA LYS A 224 19.38 -2.69 18.09
C LYS A 224 17.94 -2.17 18.24
N ASN A 225 17.14 -2.31 17.20
CA ASN A 225 15.73 -1.99 17.28
C ASN A 225 15.00 -3.22 17.85
N THR A 226 14.68 -3.19 19.13
CA THR A 226 13.58 -3.98 19.69
C THR A 226 12.31 -3.21 19.41
N TYR A 227 11.70 -3.46 18.25
CA TYR A 227 10.28 -3.16 18.13
C TYR A 227 9.56 -4.17 19.01
N VAL A 228 9.10 -3.71 20.18
CA VAL A 228 8.12 -4.44 20.96
C VAL A 228 6.81 -4.33 20.17
N PHE A 229 6.53 -5.30 19.31
CA PHE A 229 5.14 -5.61 19.04
C PHE A 229 4.58 -6.11 20.38
N ASN A 230 3.59 -5.44 20.97
CA ASN A 230 2.96 -5.89 22.23
C ASN A 230 2.20 -7.23 22.11
N ASN A 231 2.39 -7.98 21.03
CA ASN A 231 1.99 -9.38 20.88
C ASN A 231 3.08 -10.38 21.32
N VAL A 232 4.15 -9.94 21.99
CA VAL A 232 5.26 -10.81 22.43
C VAL A 232 4.80 -11.92 23.38
N GLU A 233 3.69 -11.77 24.10
CA GLU A 233 3.15 -12.86 24.94
C GLU A 233 2.63 -14.06 24.11
N GLN A 234 2.21 -13.88 22.86
CA GLN A 234 1.77 -15.00 22.01
C GLN A 234 2.89 -15.61 21.14
N THR A 235 3.97 -14.89 20.84
CA THR A 235 5.04 -15.41 19.95
C THR A 235 6.20 -16.12 20.64
N ASP A 236 6.45 -15.83 21.92
CA ASP A 236 7.45 -16.57 22.70
C ASP A 236 6.93 -17.92 23.22
N THR A 237 5.62 -18.18 23.13
CA THR A 237 4.99 -19.47 23.47
C THR A 237 4.87 -20.45 22.29
N LEU A 238 5.08 -19.99 21.05
CA LEU A 238 5.03 -20.83 19.85
C LEU A 238 6.22 -21.82 19.80
N SER A 239 5.91 -23.11 19.70
CA SER A 239 6.92 -24.17 19.60
C SER A 239 7.73 -24.03 18.31
N PHE A 240 8.97 -24.55 18.30
CA PHE A 240 9.82 -24.55 17.09
C PHE A 240 9.10 -25.13 15.87
N GLY A 241 8.25 -26.15 16.07
CA GLY A 241 7.43 -26.74 15.00
C GLY A 241 6.36 -25.79 14.46
N GLN A 242 5.75 -24.98 15.32
CA GLN A 242 4.78 -23.97 14.89
C GLN A 242 5.46 -22.80 14.15
N LYS A 243 6.69 -22.43 14.53
CA LYS A 243 7.51 -21.46 13.78
C LYS A 243 7.89 -21.99 12.40
N LEU A 244 8.22 -23.27 12.29
CA LEU A 244 8.51 -23.94 11.02
C LEU A 244 7.28 -24.05 10.11
N ALA A 245 6.08 -24.22 10.69
CA ALA A 245 4.83 -24.34 9.94
C ALA A 245 4.24 -23.00 9.46
N ARG A 246 4.72 -21.86 9.98
CA ARG A 246 4.17 -20.54 9.69
C ARG A 246 4.23 -20.15 8.21
N PRO A 247 5.37 -20.31 7.47
CA PRO A 247 5.42 -19.99 6.04
C PRO A 247 4.41 -20.80 5.22
N PHE A 248 4.19 -22.07 5.58
CA PHE A 248 3.21 -22.93 4.91
C PHE A 248 1.76 -22.50 5.19
N ARG A 249 1.49 -22.03 6.42
CA ARG A 249 0.19 -21.46 6.79
C ARG A 249 -0.08 -20.16 6.03
N ASP A 250 0.92 -19.29 5.92
CA ASP A 250 0.81 -18.03 5.17
C ASP A 250 0.51 -18.27 3.68
N ILE A 251 1.12 -19.29 3.07
CA ILE A 251 0.81 -19.73 1.69
C ILE A 251 -0.63 -20.27 1.60
N TYR A 252 -1.07 -21.08 2.57
CA TYR A 252 -2.44 -21.60 2.59
C TYR A 252 -3.48 -20.48 2.68
N ASP A 253 -3.26 -19.51 3.56
CA ASP A 253 -4.15 -18.35 3.73
C ASP A 253 -4.19 -17.50 2.45
N LEU A 254 -3.04 -17.31 1.79
CA LEU A 254 -2.96 -16.60 0.52
C LEU A 254 -3.75 -17.33 -0.58
N ILE A 255 -3.61 -18.65 -0.70
CA ILE A 255 -4.37 -19.44 -1.69
C ILE A 255 -5.87 -19.36 -1.40
N ARG A 256 -6.27 -19.36 -0.11
CA ARG A 256 -7.67 -19.21 0.29
C ARG A 256 -8.24 -17.85 -0.10
N GLU A 257 -7.50 -16.78 0.14
CA GLU A 257 -7.87 -15.41 -0.24
C GLU A 257 -8.02 -15.28 -1.76
N LEU A 258 -7.02 -15.76 -2.52
CA LEU A 258 -7.07 -15.77 -3.99
C LEU A 258 -8.25 -16.61 -4.52
N LYS A 259 -8.67 -17.65 -3.78
CA LYS A 259 -9.81 -18.52 -4.17
C LYS A 259 -11.13 -17.81 -4.02
N GLN A 260 -11.27 -16.98 -2.99
CA GLN A 260 -12.45 -16.14 -2.80
C GLN A 260 -12.57 -15.12 -3.93
N SER A 261 -11.43 -14.60 -4.41
CA SER A 261 -11.38 -13.62 -5.52
C SER A 261 -11.36 -14.25 -6.92
N ASN A 262 -11.50 -15.57 -7.06
CA ASN A 262 -11.36 -16.31 -8.33
C ASN A 262 -10.03 -16.09 -9.09
N LEU A 263 -8.97 -15.62 -8.41
CA LEU A 263 -7.66 -15.29 -9.01
C LEU A 263 -6.62 -16.42 -8.91
N VAL A 264 -6.90 -17.51 -8.17
CA VAL A 264 -5.93 -18.59 -7.89
C VAL A 264 -5.28 -19.15 -9.14
N TYR A 265 -6.08 -19.49 -10.16
CA TYR A 265 -5.55 -20.12 -11.36
C TYR A 265 -4.60 -19.20 -12.12
N SER A 266 -4.97 -17.92 -12.25
CA SER A 266 -4.13 -16.89 -12.85
C SER A 266 -2.84 -16.68 -12.07
N PHE A 267 -2.93 -16.61 -10.74
CA PHE A 267 -1.77 -16.45 -9.87
C PHE A 267 -0.83 -17.65 -9.99
N LEU A 268 -1.34 -18.88 -9.92
CA LEU A 268 -0.55 -20.10 -10.04
C LEU A 268 0.06 -20.27 -11.44
N LEU A 269 -0.66 -19.87 -12.51
CA LEU A 269 -0.14 -19.92 -13.87
C LEU A 269 1.05 -18.98 -14.05
N LEU A 270 0.93 -17.73 -13.58
CA LEU A 270 2.01 -16.75 -13.62
C LEU A 270 3.18 -17.16 -12.72
N LEU A 271 2.90 -17.72 -11.55
CA LEU A 271 3.91 -18.25 -10.65
C LEU A 271 4.70 -19.42 -11.28
N THR A 272 4.00 -20.28 -12.03
CA THR A 272 4.62 -21.38 -12.79
C THR A 272 5.45 -20.85 -13.97
N ALA A 273 5.00 -19.79 -14.64
CA ALA A 273 5.78 -19.13 -15.68
C ALA A 273 7.08 -18.52 -15.12
N LEU A 274 7.02 -17.92 -13.91
CA LEU A 274 8.20 -17.40 -13.21
C LEU A 274 9.20 -18.52 -12.89
N PHE A 275 8.72 -19.66 -12.39
CA PHE A 275 9.55 -20.85 -12.12
C PHE A 275 10.31 -21.29 -13.39
N PHE A 276 9.61 -21.56 -14.50
CA PHE A 276 10.27 -22.03 -15.72
C PHE A 276 11.26 -21.01 -16.31
N TYR A 277 10.99 -19.72 -16.14
CA TYR A 277 11.91 -18.66 -16.57
C TYR A 277 13.20 -18.64 -15.74
N GLU A 278 13.06 -18.69 -14.41
CA GLU A 278 14.17 -18.58 -13.44
C GLU A 278 14.99 -19.87 -13.34
N LEU A 279 14.39 -21.02 -13.66
CA LEU A 279 15.02 -22.35 -13.57
C LEU A 279 16.39 -22.40 -14.28
N LEU A 280 16.49 -21.86 -15.50
CA LEU A 280 17.76 -21.79 -16.22
C LEU A 280 18.68 -20.70 -15.64
N ARG A 281 18.13 -19.53 -15.31
CA ARG A 281 18.93 -18.37 -14.88
C ARG A 281 19.72 -18.71 -13.63
N MET A 282 19.09 -19.36 -12.66
CA MET A 282 19.76 -19.85 -11.46
C MET A 282 20.68 -21.04 -11.76
N GLY A 283 20.24 -22.01 -12.57
CA GLY A 283 21.01 -23.24 -12.85
C GLY A 283 22.31 -23.02 -13.65
N THR A 284 22.30 -22.10 -14.62
CA THR A 284 23.48 -21.78 -15.45
C THR A 284 24.62 -21.14 -14.67
N SER A 285 24.32 -20.44 -13.57
CA SER A 285 25.35 -19.82 -12.72
C SER A 285 26.40 -20.82 -12.21
N ALA A 286 26.04 -22.10 -12.03
CA ALA A 286 26.94 -23.14 -11.56
C ALA A 286 27.88 -23.71 -12.64
N ILE A 287 27.62 -23.42 -13.92
CA ILE A 287 28.31 -24.03 -15.08
C ILE A 287 28.99 -23.00 -15.94
N ASN A 288 28.49 -21.75 -15.97
CA ASN A 288 28.99 -20.73 -16.88
C ASN A 288 30.51 -20.53 -16.82
N TYR A 289 31.13 -20.67 -15.64
CA TYR A 289 32.58 -20.65 -15.51
C TYR A 289 33.25 -21.78 -16.30
N LEU A 290 32.82 -23.03 -16.10
CA LEU A 290 33.35 -24.20 -16.81
C LEU A 290 33.08 -24.13 -18.32
N TYR A 291 31.89 -23.65 -18.70
CA TYR A 291 31.51 -23.49 -20.11
C TYR A 291 32.37 -22.44 -20.82
N LEU A 292 32.59 -21.28 -20.20
CA LEU A 292 33.43 -20.24 -20.80
C LEU A 292 34.89 -20.68 -20.85
N HIS A 293 35.36 -21.41 -19.86
CA HIS A 293 36.71 -21.97 -19.90
C HIS A 293 36.88 -23.03 -21.00
N HIS A 294 35.84 -23.83 -21.29
CA HIS A 294 35.81 -24.69 -22.49
C HIS A 294 35.95 -23.92 -23.81
N LEU A 295 35.52 -22.65 -23.84
CA LEU A 295 35.71 -21.73 -24.98
C LEU A 295 37.03 -20.95 -24.90
N SER A 296 37.98 -21.40 -24.07
CA SER A 296 39.30 -20.82 -23.86
C SER A 296 39.28 -19.40 -23.27
N PHE A 297 38.31 -19.10 -22.40
CA PHE A 297 38.33 -17.88 -21.58
C PHE A 297 39.26 -18.06 -20.38
N SER A 298 40.12 -17.06 -20.15
CA SER A 298 40.89 -16.97 -18.91
C SER A 298 40.02 -16.50 -17.74
N ASP A 299 40.52 -16.66 -16.52
CA ASP A 299 39.83 -16.21 -15.30
C ASP A 299 39.51 -14.70 -15.32
N GLY A 300 40.44 -13.87 -15.82
CA GLY A 300 40.24 -12.43 -15.96
C GLY A 300 39.23 -12.07 -17.05
N GLU A 301 39.24 -12.78 -18.18
CA GLU A 301 38.24 -12.59 -19.25
C GLU A 301 36.84 -13.00 -18.79
N TYR A 302 36.72 -14.06 -17.99
CA TYR A 302 35.46 -14.48 -17.37
C TYR A 302 34.88 -13.37 -16.49
N SER A 303 35.69 -12.81 -15.57
CA SER A 303 35.22 -11.75 -14.67
C SER A 303 34.90 -10.46 -15.43
N LEU A 304 35.68 -10.13 -16.47
CA LEU A 304 35.43 -8.98 -17.33
C LEU A 304 34.11 -9.11 -18.08
N TYR A 305 33.82 -10.30 -18.65
CA TYR A 305 32.56 -10.56 -19.34
C TYR A 305 31.35 -10.29 -18.42
N TYR A 306 31.36 -10.86 -17.21
CA TYR A 306 30.26 -10.65 -16.26
C TYR A 306 30.19 -9.22 -15.72
N MET A 307 31.31 -8.51 -15.57
CA MET A 307 31.29 -7.10 -15.22
C MET A 307 30.54 -6.28 -16.29
N VAL A 308 30.85 -6.50 -17.57
CA VAL A 308 30.19 -5.80 -18.69
C VAL A 308 28.72 -6.18 -18.78
N GLU A 309 28.40 -7.47 -18.67
CA GLU A 309 27.03 -7.98 -18.71
C GLU A 309 26.18 -7.37 -17.58
N GLN A 310 26.66 -7.40 -16.33
CA GLN A 310 25.91 -6.86 -15.19
C GLN A 310 25.77 -5.34 -15.22
N THR A 311 26.77 -4.63 -15.77
CA THR A 311 26.68 -3.20 -16.00
C THR A 311 25.61 -2.89 -17.05
N ALA A 312 25.59 -3.63 -18.15
CA ALA A 312 24.57 -3.50 -19.19
C ALA A 312 23.17 -3.80 -18.64
N THR A 313 23.00 -4.89 -17.87
CA THR A 313 21.74 -5.26 -17.21
C THR A 313 21.27 -4.17 -16.24
N SER A 314 22.17 -3.60 -15.43
CA SER A 314 21.84 -2.52 -14.48
C SER A 314 21.41 -1.22 -15.18
N LEU A 315 22.10 -0.82 -16.25
CA LEU A 315 21.70 0.32 -17.08
C LEU A 315 20.36 0.07 -17.78
N CYS A 316 20.15 -1.16 -18.25
CA CYS A 316 18.91 -1.58 -18.87
C CYS A 316 17.73 -1.47 -17.88
N LEU A 317 17.89 -1.86 -16.62
CA LEU A 317 16.86 -1.70 -15.58
C LEU A 317 16.45 -0.24 -15.34
N LEU A 318 17.41 0.69 -15.35
CA LEU A 318 17.12 2.13 -15.25
C LEU A 318 16.36 2.65 -16.48
N LEU A 319 16.67 2.12 -17.67
CA LEU A 319 15.92 2.40 -18.88
C LEU A 319 14.48 1.86 -18.81
N LEU A 320 14.26 0.69 -18.22
CA LEU A 320 12.90 0.15 -18.04
C LEU A 320 12.02 1.11 -17.23
N ALA A 321 12.53 1.63 -16.11
CA ALA A 321 11.79 2.55 -15.26
C ALA A 321 11.39 3.83 -16.01
N THR A 322 12.27 4.35 -16.88
CA THR A 322 12.00 5.54 -17.69
C THR A 322 11.07 5.25 -18.86
N VAL A 323 11.23 4.11 -19.55
CA VAL A 323 10.36 3.67 -20.65
C VAL A 323 8.95 3.43 -20.16
N ARG A 324 8.78 2.72 -19.04
CA ARG A 324 7.49 2.47 -18.38
C ARG A 324 6.77 3.79 -18.09
N LYS A 325 7.48 4.76 -17.52
CA LYS A 325 6.92 6.09 -17.19
C LYS A 325 6.53 6.91 -18.42
N ARG A 326 7.28 6.79 -19.54
CA ARG A 326 7.03 7.60 -20.75
C ARG A 326 6.05 6.99 -21.74
N LEU A 327 6.02 5.66 -21.87
CA LEU A 327 5.22 4.97 -22.89
C LEU A 327 3.92 4.37 -22.34
N LEU A 328 3.69 4.40 -21.02
CA LEU A 328 2.47 3.88 -20.36
C LEU A 328 2.12 2.43 -20.80
N ILE A 329 3.14 1.63 -21.08
CA ILE A 329 2.96 0.24 -21.52
C ILE A 329 2.65 -0.64 -20.31
N ASN A 330 1.62 -1.47 -20.43
CA ASN A 330 1.23 -2.46 -19.43
C ASN A 330 2.38 -3.46 -19.14
N ASP A 331 2.60 -3.75 -17.85
CA ASP A 331 3.69 -4.61 -17.36
C ASP A 331 3.67 -6.02 -17.98
N MET A 332 2.51 -6.57 -18.33
CA MET A 332 2.40 -7.87 -19.00
C MET A 332 3.02 -7.86 -20.40
N HIS A 333 2.87 -6.76 -21.14
CA HIS A 333 3.47 -6.61 -22.47
C HIS A 333 4.98 -6.41 -22.36
N LEU A 334 5.45 -5.63 -21.38
CA LEU A 334 6.87 -5.46 -21.08
C LEU A 334 7.52 -6.80 -20.69
N ALA A 335 6.82 -7.65 -19.93
CA ALA A 335 7.28 -8.99 -19.59
C ALA A 335 7.49 -9.85 -20.85
N ILE A 336 6.54 -9.87 -21.78
CA ILE A 336 6.65 -10.63 -23.04
C ILE A 336 7.81 -10.11 -23.90
N ILE A 337 7.94 -8.80 -24.04
CA ILE A 337 9.05 -8.19 -24.80
C ILE A 337 10.39 -8.60 -24.19
N GLY A 338 10.52 -8.48 -22.86
CA GLY A 338 11.72 -8.89 -22.14
C GLY A 338 12.03 -10.38 -22.33
N LEU A 339 11.02 -11.25 -22.25
CA LEU A 339 11.19 -12.68 -22.46
C LEU A 339 11.66 -12.97 -23.89
N CYS A 340 10.98 -12.45 -24.91
CA CYS A 340 11.35 -12.65 -26.31
C CYS A 340 12.78 -12.16 -26.61
N LEU A 341 13.15 -10.98 -26.13
CA LEU A 341 14.50 -10.44 -26.29
C LEU A 341 15.55 -11.29 -25.56
N SER A 342 15.21 -11.91 -24.43
CA SER A 342 16.10 -12.78 -23.66
C SER A 342 16.38 -14.15 -24.29
N LEU A 343 15.62 -14.57 -25.31
CA LEU A 343 15.78 -15.91 -25.95
C LEU A 343 17.04 -16.00 -26.82
N VAL A 344 17.48 -14.88 -27.40
CA VAL A 344 18.58 -14.84 -28.36
C VAL A 344 19.94 -15.12 -27.68
N GLY A 345 20.13 -14.70 -26.44
CA GLY A 345 21.37 -14.81 -25.70
C GLY A 345 21.76 -16.27 -25.43
N PRO A 346 20.91 -17.07 -24.79
CA PRO A 346 21.14 -18.50 -24.63
C PRO A 346 21.32 -19.23 -25.97
N LEU A 347 20.68 -18.79 -27.06
CA LEU A 347 20.88 -19.37 -28.38
C LEU A 347 22.30 -19.10 -28.91
N LEU A 348 22.79 -17.87 -28.75
CA LEU A 348 24.18 -17.52 -29.07
C LEU A 348 25.17 -18.28 -28.21
N PHE A 349 24.88 -18.47 -26.91
CA PHE A 349 25.68 -19.32 -26.03
C PHE A 349 25.69 -20.77 -26.50
N ALA A 350 24.53 -21.35 -26.85
CA ALA A 350 24.43 -22.73 -27.31
C ALA A 350 25.29 -23.00 -28.55
N LEU A 351 25.34 -22.03 -29.47
CA LEU A 351 26.06 -22.14 -30.75
C LEU A 351 27.47 -21.54 -30.69
N ALA A 352 27.93 -21.06 -29.53
CA ALA A 352 29.17 -20.32 -29.41
C ALA A 352 30.39 -21.21 -29.75
N TYR A 353 31.20 -20.76 -30.71
CA TYR A 353 32.49 -21.38 -31.06
C TYR A 353 33.67 -20.40 -30.94
N ASN A 354 33.39 -19.13 -30.64
CA ASN A 354 34.39 -18.08 -30.45
C ASN A 354 33.96 -17.12 -29.33
N LYS A 355 34.92 -16.34 -28.83
CA LYS A 355 34.65 -15.33 -27.78
C LYS A 355 33.72 -14.22 -28.27
N ALA A 356 33.76 -13.88 -29.56
CA ALA A 356 32.93 -12.81 -30.15
C ALA A 356 31.43 -13.10 -30.05
N MET A 357 31.00 -14.36 -30.25
CA MET A 357 29.60 -14.76 -30.08
C MET A 357 29.13 -14.63 -28.64
N VAL A 358 30.00 -14.91 -27.66
CA VAL A 358 29.71 -14.77 -26.24
C VAL A 358 29.50 -13.29 -25.88
N TYR A 359 30.41 -12.40 -26.29
CA TYR A 359 30.21 -10.95 -26.09
C TYR A 359 29.02 -10.40 -26.89
N GLY A 360 28.76 -10.95 -28.08
CA GLY A 360 27.58 -10.63 -28.89
C GLY A 360 26.25 -11.04 -28.25
N ALA A 361 26.25 -11.89 -27.22
CA ALA A 361 25.06 -12.27 -26.47
C ALA A 361 24.60 -11.20 -25.45
N ILE A 362 25.48 -10.27 -25.07
CA ILE A 362 25.21 -9.25 -24.03
C ILE A 362 23.94 -8.42 -24.30
N PRO A 363 23.67 -7.94 -25.54
CA PRO A 363 22.44 -7.24 -25.85
C PRO A 363 21.16 -8.02 -25.58
N SER A 364 21.21 -9.35 -25.63
CA SER A 364 20.06 -10.18 -25.26
C SER A 364 20.04 -10.48 -23.77
N THR A 365 21.19 -10.78 -23.17
CA THR A 365 21.24 -11.13 -21.74
C THR A 365 20.89 -9.94 -20.84
N MET A 366 21.10 -8.69 -21.27
CA MET A 366 20.71 -7.51 -20.49
C MET A 366 19.20 -7.41 -20.19
N PHE A 367 18.35 -8.07 -21.00
CA PHE A 367 16.91 -8.14 -20.79
C PHE A 367 16.48 -9.29 -19.86
N THR A 368 17.42 -10.12 -19.36
CA THR A 368 17.10 -11.33 -18.59
C THR A 368 16.44 -11.06 -17.24
N ILE A 369 16.56 -9.85 -16.67
CA ILE A 369 15.86 -9.53 -15.42
C ILE A 369 14.43 -8.96 -15.65
N TYR A 370 14.13 -8.46 -16.85
CA TYR A 370 12.89 -7.72 -17.12
C TYR A 370 11.64 -8.55 -16.84
N PHE A 371 11.61 -9.77 -17.35
CA PHE A 371 10.47 -10.66 -17.17
C PHE A 371 10.13 -10.89 -15.70
N ALA A 372 11.15 -11.19 -14.88
CA ALA A 372 10.96 -11.47 -13.46
C ALA A 372 10.47 -10.23 -12.69
N VAL A 373 10.98 -9.03 -13.01
CA VAL A 373 10.55 -7.77 -12.36
C VAL A 373 9.10 -7.43 -12.70
N CYS A 374 8.75 -7.43 -13.98
CA CYS A 374 7.39 -7.12 -14.42
C CYS A 374 6.38 -8.14 -13.86
N LEU A 375 6.73 -9.43 -13.88
CA LEU A 375 5.84 -10.48 -13.40
C LEU A 375 5.65 -10.44 -11.88
N ARG A 376 6.69 -10.12 -11.10
CA ARG A 376 6.56 -9.87 -9.65
C ARG A 376 5.65 -8.68 -9.36
N ASN A 377 5.73 -7.62 -10.17
CA ASN A 377 4.86 -6.46 -10.02
C ASN A 377 3.38 -6.86 -10.24
N VAL A 378 3.09 -7.61 -11.31
CA VAL A 378 1.76 -8.14 -11.59
C VAL A 378 1.27 -9.03 -10.44
N LEU A 379 2.10 -9.97 -9.96
CA LEU A 379 1.75 -10.86 -8.84
C LEU A 379 1.46 -10.07 -7.55
N SER A 380 2.19 -8.99 -7.27
CA SER A 380 1.94 -8.16 -6.09
C SER A 380 0.66 -7.32 -6.18
N ASN A 381 0.19 -7.01 -7.38
CA ASN A 381 -1.06 -6.28 -7.61
C ASN A 381 -2.29 -7.20 -7.61
N MET A 382 -2.10 -8.52 -7.74
CA MET A 382 -3.19 -9.51 -7.68
C MET A 382 -3.66 -9.83 -6.25
N VAL A 383 -2.91 -9.40 -5.24
CA VAL A 383 -3.16 -9.71 -3.83
C VAL A 383 -3.45 -8.44 -3.05
N SER A 384 -4.25 -8.54 -1.98
CA SER A 384 -4.51 -7.40 -1.10
C SER A 384 -3.23 -6.94 -0.40
N GLU A 385 -3.23 -5.72 0.17
CA GLU A 385 -2.07 -5.17 0.88
C GLU A 385 -1.57 -6.08 2.01
N SER A 386 -2.47 -6.80 2.71
CA SER A 386 -2.11 -7.77 3.74
C SER A 386 -1.58 -9.09 3.17
N GLY A 387 -1.92 -9.42 1.91
CA GLY A 387 -1.46 -10.59 1.17
C GLY A 387 -0.10 -10.42 0.46
N LYS A 388 0.37 -9.19 0.22
CA LYS A 388 1.62 -8.91 -0.51
C LYS A 388 2.85 -9.59 0.08
N GLY A 389 3.01 -9.50 1.41
CA GLY A 389 4.12 -10.17 2.10
C GLY A 389 4.11 -11.69 1.88
N LYS A 390 2.93 -12.31 1.99
CA LYS A 390 2.73 -13.75 1.77
C LYS A 390 3.05 -14.16 0.33
N ALA A 391 2.66 -13.34 -0.66
CA ALA A 391 2.96 -13.57 -2.07
C ALA A 391 4.46 -13.52 -2.37
N PHE A 392 5.18 -12.52 -1.84
CA PHE A 392 6.63 -12.43 -1.98
C PHE A 392 7.36 -13.59 -1.28
N SER A 393 6.87 -14.05 -0.13
CA SER A 393 7.38 -15.26 0.53
C SER A 393 7.21 -16.52 -0.34
N PHE A 394 6.08 -16.65 -1.06
CA PHE A 394 5.85 -17.79 -1.96
C PHE A 394 6.76 -17.72 -3.20
N VAL A 395 6.95 -16.53 -3.78
CA VAL A 395 7.91 -16.31 -4.86
C VAL A 395 9.34 -16.66 -4.42
N ALA A 396 9.73 -16.29 -3.20
CA ALA A 396 11.05 -16.63 -2.65
C ALA A 396 11.23 -18.14 -2.42
N LEU A 397 10.17 -18.84 -1.99
CA LEU A 397 10.20 -20.31 -1.86
C LEU A 397 10.48 -20.99 -3.21
N ILE A 398 9.82 -20.52 -4.28
CA ILE A 398 10.01 -21.04 -5.63
C ILE A 398 11.42 -20.77 -6.15
N GLN A 399 11.96 -19.57 -5.91
CA GLN A 399 13.34 -19.25 -6.29
C GLN A 399 14.38 -20.15 -5.60
N ASN A 400 14.14 -20.54 -4.35
CA ASN A 400 15.01 -21.52 -3.68
C ASN A 400 14.96 -22.89 -4.35
N LEU A 401 13.77 -23.32 -4.81
CA LEU A 401 13.61 -24.55 -5.59
C LEU A 401 14.30 -24.44 -6.96
N ASP A 402 14.20 -23.29 -7.63
CA ASP A 402 14.87 -23.02 -8.91
C ASP A 402 16.39 -23.18 -8.81
N VAL A 403 17.00 -22.70 -7.73
CA VAL A 403 18.45 -22.85 -7.52
C VAL A 403 18.83 -24.34 -7.44
N VAL A 404 18.08 -25.14 -6.69
CA VAL A 404 18.39 -26.58 -6.50
C VAL A 404 18.11 -27.36 -7.78
N ILE A 405 16.89 -27.28 -8.30
CA ILE A 405 16.44 -28.05 -9.47
C ILE A 405 17.23 -27.59 -10.70
N GLY A 406 17.39 -26.28 -10.88
CA GLY A 406 18.12 -25.70 -12.00
C GLY A 406 19.60 -26.09 -12.00
N SER A 407 20.29 -26.01 -10.85
CA SER A 407 21.71 -26.37 -10.77
C SER A 407 21.92 -27.87 -11.04
N VAL A 408 21.10 -28.74 -10.44
CA VAL A 408 21.18 -30.19 -10.65
C VAL A 408 20.93 -30.53 -12.13
N ALA A 409 19.85 -30.01 -12.72
CA ALA A 409 19.48 -30.27 -14.10
C ALA A 409 20.56 -29.79 -15.08
N CYS A 410 21.02 -28.54 -14.93
CA CYS A 410 22.01 -27.99 -15.83
C CYS A 410 23.34 -28.75 -15.72
N ILE A 411 23.80 -29.08 -14.50
CA ILE A 411 25.10 -29.75 -14.30
C ILE A 411 25.06 -31.16 -14.89
N GLU A 412 23.97 -31.89 -14.69
CA GLU A 412 23.85 -33.25 -15.21
C GLU A 412 23.81 -33.26 -16.74
N ILE A 413 23.03 -32.34 -17.34
CA ILE A 413 22.99 -32.15 -18.79
C ILE A 413 24.41 -31.83 -19.29
N TYR A 414 25.09 -30.83 -18.71
CA TYR A 414 26.45 -30.45 -19.11
C TYR A 414 27.43 -31.61 -19.04
N ARG A 415 27.43 -32.33 -17.92
CA ARG A 415 28.33 -33.46 -17.67
C ARG A 415 28.16 -34.57 -18.70
N SER A 416 26.90 -34.86 -19.05
CA SER A 416 26.55 -35.88 -20.04
C SER A 416 26.86 -35.45 -21.47
N THR A 417 26.78 -34.15 -21.79
CA THR A 417 26.88 -33.65 -23.17
C THR A 417 28.17 -32.93 -23.51
N ILE A 418 29.09 -32.75 -22.57
CA ILE A 418 30.37 -32.07 -22.79
C ILE A 418 31.16 -32.62 -24.00
N SER A 419 31.11 -33.93 -24.24
CA SER A 419 31.82 -34.57 -25.35
C SER A 419 31.07 -34.50 -26.69
N THR A 420 29.75 -34.29 -26.69
CA THR A 420 28.92 -34.25 -27.90
C THR A 420 28.53 -32.82 -28.27
N PHE A 421 27.82 -32.14 -27.36
CA PHE A 421 27.36 -30.77 -27.51
C PHE A 421 27.20 -30.09 -26.15
N PRO A 422 28.23 -29.36 -25.65
CA PRO A 422 28.18 -28.69 -24.34
C PRO A 422 27.12 -27.58 -24.28
N GLY A 423 26.79 -26.98 -25.44
CA GLY A 423 25.76 -25.95 -25.57
C GLY A 423 24.32 -26.44 -25.31
N LEU A 424 24.08 -27.75 -25.15
CA LEU A 424 22.73 -28.30 -24.94
C LEU A 424 22.04 -27.72 -23.69
N VAL A 425 22.82 -27.38 -22.66
CA VAL A 425 22.31 -26.76 -21.42
C VAL A 425 21.54 -25.48 -21.71
N PHE A 426 22.02 -24.66 -22.64
CA PHE A 426 21.35 -23.41 -23.01
C PHE A 426 20.10 -23.67 -23.86
N ILE A 427 20.08 -24.73 -24.68
CA ILE A 427 18.87 -25.15 -25.42
C ILE A 427 17.77 -25.63 -24.47
N PHE A 428 18.13 -26.42 -23.45
CA PHE A 428 17.19 -26.79 -22.38
C PHE A 428 16.60 -25.52 -21.74
N GLY A 429 17.44 -24.53 -21.50
CA GLY A 429 17.02 -23.22 -21.04
C GLY A 429 16.04 -22.46 -21.94
N ILE A 430 16.30 -22.45 -23.25
CA ILE A 430 15.39 -21.87 -24.24
C ILE A 430 14.04 -22.59 -24.17
N SER A 431 14.03 -23.92 -24.06
CA SER A 431 12.79 -24.69 -23.98
C SER A 431 11.97 -24.33 -22.73
N ALA A 432 12.60 -24.14 -21.57
CA ALA A 432 11.93 -23.70 -20.35
C ALA A 432 11.37 -22.27 -20.49
N ARG A 433 12.12 -21.35 -21.10
CA ARG A 433 11.63 -19.98 -21.38
C ARG A 433 10.49 -19.95 -22.39
N LEU A 434 10.48 -20.83 -23.38
CA LEU A 434 9.36 -20.98 -24.32
C LEU A 434 8.11 -21.51 -23.61
N VAL A 435 8.24 -22.42 -22.65
CA VAL A 435 7.12 -22.83 -21.78
C VAL A 435 6.59 -21.64 -21.00
N ALA A 436 7.48 -20.82 -20.40
CA ALA A 436 7.07 -19.60 -19.71
C ALA A 436 6.33 -18.61 -20.64
N LEU A 437 6.79 -18.45 -21.89
CA LEU A 437 6.12 -17.63 -22.90
C LEU A 437 4.70 -18.14 -23.20
N VAL A 438 4.55 -19.44 -23.43
CA VAL A 438 3.23 -20.05 -23.68
C VAL A 438 2.30 -19.83 -22.49
N LEU A 439 2.76 -20.03 -21.26
CA LEU A 439 1.96 -19.82 -20.05
C LEU A 439 1.48 -18.36 -19.93
N VAL A 440 2.34 -17.39 -20.24
CA VAL A 440 2.00 -15.96 -20.17
C VAL A 440 1.05 -15.55 -21.29
N LEU A 441 1.22 -16.08 -22.50
CA LEU A 441 0.27 -15.88 -23.60
C LEU A 441 -1.10 -16.51 -23.30
N CYS A 442 -1.11 -17.71 -22.70
CA CYS A 442 -2.33 -18.33 -22.19
C CYS A 442 -3.00 -17.44 -21.13
N GLN A 443 -2.24 -16.83 -20.23
CA GLN A 443 -2.79 -15.88 -19.26
C GLN A 443 -3.47 -14.69 -19.95
N MET A 444 -2.78 -14.04 -20.90
CA MET A 444 -3.36 -12.92 -21.63
C MET A 444 -4.64 -13.31 -22.37
N TYR A 445 -4.67 -14.50 -22.97
CA TYR A 445 -5.86 -15.03 -23.62
C TYR A 445 -7.01 -15.25 -22.62
N CYS A 446 -6.73 -15.81 -21.45
CA CYS A 446 -7.70 -16.02 -20.37
C CYS A 446 -8.24 -14.70 -19.81
N ILE A 447 -7.38 -13.69 -19.62
CA ILE A 447 -7.77 -12.34 -19.17
C ILE A 447 -8.69 -11.69 -20.20
N HIS A 448 -8.35 -11.77 -21.49
CA HIS A 448 -9.14 -11.14 -22.55
C HIS A 448 -10.58 -11.70 -22.65
N ARG A 449 -10.76 -13.00 -22.35
CA ARG A 449 -12.04 -13.70 -22.40
C ARG A 449 -12.90 -13.58 -21.14
N THR A 450 -12.35 -13.11 -20.02
CA THR A 450 -13.04 -13.16 -18.73
C THR A 450 -13.24 -11.75 -18.16
N PRO A 451 -14.48 -11.20 -18.13
CA PRO A 451 -14.73 -9.79 -17.80
C PRO A 451 -14.27 -9.37 -16.40
N GLN A 452 -14.29 -10.29 -15.41
CA GLN A 452 -13.80 -10.06 -14.04
C GLN A 452 -12.30 -9.74 -13.97
N TYR A 453 -11.50 -10.22 -14.94
CA TYR A 453 -10.06 -9.95 -14.97
C TYR A 453 -9.71 -8.61 -15.61
N ARG A 454 -10.63 -8.05 -16.41
CA ARG A 454 -10.46 -6.76 -17.10
C ARG A 454 -10.44 -5.59 -16.11
N GLN A 455 -11.26 -5.64 -15.05
CA GLN A 455 -11.27 -4.67 -13.94
C GLN A 455 -9.91 -4.57 -13.20
N PHE A 456 -9.13 -5.65 -13.13
CA PHE A 456 -7.82 -5.64 -12.46
C PHE A 456 -6.73 -4.95 -13.29
N GLU A 457 -6.78 -5.10 -14.62
CA GLU A 457 -5.85 -4.43 -15.54
C GLU A 457 -6.09 -2.91 -15.53
N THR A 458 -7.36 -2.48 -15.48
CA THR A 458 -7.77 -1.07 -15.33
C THR A 458 -7.32 -0.48 -13.99
N ARG A 459 -7.45 -1.24 -12.89
CA ARG A 459 -7.00 -0.79 -11.56
C ARG A 459 -5.47 -0.65 -11.45
N SER A 460 -4.71 -1.51 -12.12
CA SER A 460 -3.25 -1.43 -12.20
C SER A 460 -2.78 -0.25 -13.06
N SER A 461 -3.50 0.12 -14.12
CA SER A 461 -3.17 1.30 -14.94
C SER A 461 -3.54 2.61 -14.23
N LEU A 462 -4.68 2.65 -13.51
CA LEU A 462 -5.14 3.83 -12.75
C LEU A 462 -4.16 4.21 -11.62
N ILE A 463 -3.64 3.24 -10.86
CA ILE A 463 -2.62 3.51 -9.80
C ILE A 463 -1.33 4.11 -10.40
N HIS A 464 -1.00 3.78 -11.64
CA HIS A 464 0.18 4.31 -12.31
C HIS A 464 -0.06 5.68 -12.96
N GLU A 465 -1.27 5.98 -13.42
CA GLU A 465 -1.66 7.32 -13.86
C GLU A 465 -1.70 8.30 -12.68
N ASP A 466 -2.20 7.89 -11.50
CA ASP A 466 -2.17 8.73 -10.29
C ASP A 466 -0.75 9.06 -9.84
N VAL A 467 0.17 8.08 -9.84
CA VAL A 467 1.58 8.29 -9.45
C VAL A 467 2.37 9.04 -10.52
N ALA A 468 2.04 8.87 -11.80
CA ALA A 468 2.62 9.62 -12.90
C ALA A 468 2.14 11.08 -12.90
N ALA A 469 0.84 11.33 -12.68
CA ALA A 469 0.23 12.65 -12.54
C ALA A 469 0.75 13.39 -11.30
N HIS A 470 0.93 12.68 -10.17
CA HIS A 470 1.55 13.23 -8.96
C HIS A 470 3.01 13.66 -9.18
N ASN A 471 3.80 12.84 -9.89
CA ASN A 471 5.17 13.18 -10.25
C ASN A 471 5.28 14.24 -11.38
N TYR A 472 4.30 14.32 -12.28
CA TYR A 472 4.23 15.34 -13.34
C TYR A 472 3.87 16.70 -12.76
N LYS A 473 2.91 16.76 -11.80
CA LYS A 473 2.63 17.96 -10.99
C LYS A 473 3.86 18.39 -10.19
N HIS A 474 4.58 17.47 -9.56
CA HIS A 474 5.77 17.79 -8.77
C HIS A 474 6.97 18.28 -9.61
N VAL A 475 7.16 17.75 -10.83
CA VAL A 475 8.20 18.20 -11.76
C VAL A 475 7.81 19.51 -12.45
N ASN A 476 6.54 19.70 -12.81
CA ASN A 476 6.05 20.98 -13.34
C ASN A 476 6.07 22.07 -12.28
N GLN A 477 5.83 21.77 -10.99
CA GLN A 477 6.08 22.69 -9.88
C GLN A 477 7.57 23.05 -9.74
N LEU A 478 8.49 22.10 -9.93
CA LEU A 478 9.93 22.37 -9.86
C LEU A 478 10.47 23.16 -11.07
N ILE A 479 9.85 22.97 -12.25
CA ILE A 479 10.16 23.68 -13.49
C ILE A 479 9.54 25.09 -13.47
N SER A 480 8.29 25.24 -13.01
CA SER A 480 7.64 26.55 -12.82
C SER A 480 8.35 27.39 -11.76
N ASN A 481 8.81 26.77 -10.67
CA ASN A 481 9.64 27.41 -9.64
C ASN A 481 11.04 27.83 -10.12
N LYS A 482 11.54 27.28 -11.24
CA LYS A 482 12.83 27.66 -11.85
C LYS A 482 12.70 28.67 -13.00
N LEU A 483 11.51 28.83 -13.56
CA LEU A 483 11.25 29.70 -14.73
C LEU A 483 10.46 30.98 -14.39
N ALA A 484 9.86 31.09 -13.20
CA ALA A 484 9.16 32.30 -12.79
C ALA A 484 10.09 33.28 -12.07
N SER A 485 10.51 34.33 -12.78
CA SER A 485 10.91 35.60 -12.16
C SER A 485 9.74 36.16 -11.32
N PRO A 486 10.01 36.76 -10.14
CA PRO A 486 9.04 36.86 -9.06
C PRO A 486 8.01 37.97 -9.31
N THR A 487 6.73 37.64 -9.15
CA THR A 487 5.67 38.60 -8.83
C THR A 487 5.20 38.33 -7.40
N ASN A 488 5.03 39.41 -6.62
CA ASN A 488 4.91 39.39 -5.16
C ASN A 488 3.60 38.77 -4.61
N GLU A 489 2.66 38.35 -5.46
CA GLU A 489 1.36 37.82 -5.02
C GLU A 489 1.36 36.29 -4.80
N THR A 490 2.21 35.55 -5.51
CA THR A 490 2.31 34.08 -5.38
C THR A 490 3.04 33.60 -4.11
N GLN A 491 3.87 34.45 -3.49
CA GLN A 491 4.54 34.11 -2.22
C GLN A 491 3.55 34.08 -1.05
N THR A 492 2.57 35.00 -1.03
CA THR A 492 1.56 35.06 0.03
C THR A 492 0.62 33.85 -0.01
N GLN A 493 0.24 33.38 -1.20
CA GLN A 493 -0.62 32.20 -1.35
C GLN A 493 0.09 30.88 -0.95
N THR A 494 1.38 30.74 -1.28
CA THR A 494 2.14 29.52 -0.96
C THR A 494 2.54 29.46 0.53
N GLN A 495 2.83 30.62 1.16
CA GLN A 495 3.03 30.70 2.61
C GLN A 495 1.73 30.42 3.38
N ASN A 496 0.59 30.95 2.91
CA ASN A 496 -0.70 30.71 3.54
C ASN A 496 -1.13 29.23 3.44
N GLN A 497 -0.86 28.54 2.32
CA GLN A 497 -1.11 27.09 2.19
C GLN A 497 -0.25 26.24 3.14
N MET A 498 1.02 26.59 3.31
CA MET A 498 1.92 25.88 4.21
C MET A 498 1.59 26.17 5.69
N GLN A 499 1.10 27.38 6.00
CA GLN A 499 0.56 27.74 7.32
C GLN A 499 -0.76 27.02 7.62
N LEU A 500 -1.67 26.87 6.66
CA LEU A 500 -2.95 26.16 6.84
C LEU A 500 -2.74 24.67 7.11
N GLN A 501 -1.79 24.05 6.39
CA GLN A 501 -1.46 22.63 6.56
C GLN A 501 -0.74 22.39 7.90
N MET A 502 0.11 23.33 8.32
CA MET A 502 0.72 23.31 9.65
C MET A 502 -0.27 23.64 10.76
N MET A 503 -1.28 24.50 10.55
CA MET A 503 -2.32 24.81 11.53
C MET A 503 -3.30 23.66 11.73
N ASN A 504 -3.73 22.99 10.66
CA ASN A 504 -4.58 21.80 10.76
C ASN A 504 -3.86 20.60 11.39
N GLU A 505 -2.58 20.37 11.07
CA GLU A 505 -1.76 19.38 11.78
C GLU A 505 -1.48 19.82 13.22
N TYR A 506 -1.23 21.11 13.48
CA TYR A 506 -1.01 21.64 14.83
C TYR A 506 -2.26 21.50 15.69
N HIS A 507 -3.46 21.86 15.21
CA HIS A 507 -4.71 21.74 15.95
C HIS A 507 -5.07 20.30 16.25
N ILE A 508 -4.92 19.35 15.31
CA ILE A 508 -5.16 17.92 15.59
C ILE A 508 -4.13 17.38 16.60
N THR A 509 -2.88 17.84 16.52
CA THR A 509 -1.83 17.46 17.47
C THR A 509 -2.02 18.13 18.82
N GLN A 510 -2.54 19.36 18.87
CA GLN A 510 -2.86 20.10 20.09
C GLN A 510 -4.11 19.54 20.75
N LEU A 511 -5.16 19.18 20.00
CA LEU A 511 -6.33 18.46 20.50
C LEU A 511 -5.92 17.11 21.10
N SER A 512 -5.00 16.39 20.45
CA SER A 512 -4.45 15.13 20.99
C SER A 512 -3.62 15.36 22.26
N LYS A 513 -2.89 16.48 22.33
CA LYS A 513 -2.07 16.87 23.49
C LYS A 513 -2.90 17.43 24.63
N ASP A 514 -4.01 18.10 24.35
CA ASP A 514 -4.95 18.63 25.33
C ASP A 514 -5.83 17.49 25.89
N LEU A 515 -6.18 16.49 25.07
CA LEU A 515 -6.74 15.21 25.55
C LEU A 515 -5.76 14.42 26.43
N LEU A 516 -4.46 14.48 26.11
CA LEU A 516 -3.40 13.85 26.92
C LEU A 516 -3.05 14.68 28.17
N ALA A 517 -3.18 16.01 28.12
CA ALA A 517 -2.89 16.93 29.21
C ALA A 517 -4.06 17.07 30.19
N SER A 518 -5.30 16.81 29.76
CA SER A 518 -6.49 16.77 30.61
C SER A 518 -6.62 15.48 31.42
N GLN A 519 -5.61 14.60 31.44
CA GLN A 519 -5.49 13.47 32.38
C GLN A 519 -5.42 13.94 33.85
N ARG A 520 -6.52 14.49 34.37
CA ARG A 520 -6.93 14.23 35.74
C ARG A 520 -7.42 12.79 35.74
N SER A 521 -6.67 11.95 36.45
CA SER A 521 -6.89 10.52 36.65
C SER A 521 -8.35 10.10 36.47
N LEU A 522 -8.66 9.46 35.34
CA LEU A 522 -9.93 8.76 35.13
C LEU A 522 -10.11 7.77 36.28
N PRO A 523 -11.25 7.79 37.00
CA PRO A 523 -11.52 6.81 38.04
C PRO A 523 -11.54 5.41 37.40
N LYS A 524 -10.81 4.47 38.01
CA LYS A 524 -10.89 3.05 37.64
C LYS A 524 -12.29 2.56 38.00
N PHE A 525 -13.07 2.21 36.99
CA PHE A 525 -14.41 1.64 37.17
C PHE A 525 -14.43 0.14 36.87
N GLU A 526 -15.22 -0.59 37.65
CA GLU A 526 -15.44 -2.04 37.54
C GLU A 526 -16.73 -2.32 36.76
N MET A 527 -16.67 -3.20 35.74
CA MET A 527 -17.87 -3.57 34.97
C MET A 527 -19.04 -3.99 35.88
N PRO A 528 -20.28 -3.51 35.62
CA PRO A 528 -21.46 -3.98 36.33
C PRO A 528 -21.59 -5.49 36.18
N LYS A 529 -21.85 -6.20 37.28
CA LYS A 529 -21.90 -7.69 37.32
C LYS A 529 -22.96 -8.31 36.39
N ASN A 530 -23.86 -7.52 35.81
CA ASN A 530 -24.98 -7.95 34.97
C ASN A 530 -24.93 -7.43 33.51
N PHE A 531 -23.81 -6.83 33.06
CA PHE A 531 -23.72 -6.25 31.71
C PHE A 531 -23.46 -7.33 30.64
N ASN A 532 -24.50 -7.76 29.91
CA ASN A 532 -24.39 -8.73 28.80
C ASN A 532 -24.62 -8.05 27.44
N VAL A 533 -23.52 -7.64 26.79
CA VAL A 533 -23.53 -6.91 25.52
C VAL A 533 -24.26 -7.66 24.39
N SER A 534 -24.18 -9.00 24.35
CA SER A 534 -24.88 -9.81 23.32
C SER A 534 -26.40 -9.73 23.47
N GLN A 535 -26.88 -9.67 24.70
CA GLN A 535 -28.31 -9.61 24.99
C GLN A 535 -28.87 -8.22 24.67
N ILE A 536 -28.12 -7.17 24.97
CA ILE A 536 -28.48 -5.78 24.66
C ILE A 536 -28.50 -5.56 23.14
N GLU A 537 -27.48 -6.05 22.41
CA GLU A 537 -27.46 -5.99 20.94
C GLU A 537 -28.65 -6.74 20.32
N SER A 538 -28.99 -7.94 20.83
CA SER A 538 -30.16 -8.69 20.37
C SER A 538 -31.46 -7.94 20.66
N ASN A 539 -31.56 -7.22 21.77
CA ASN A 539 -32.71 -6.39 22.08
C ASN A 539 -32.78 -5.19 21.13
N LEU A 540 -31.67 -4.48 20.91
CA LEU A 540 -31.57 -3.36 19.98
C LEU A 540 -31.98 -3.76 18.56
N LYS A 541 -31.47 -4.90 18.05
CA LYS A 541 -31.86 -5.45 16.75
C LYS A 541 -33.34 -5.83 16.69
N ARG A 542 -33.93 -6.32 17.79
CA ARG A 542 -35.36 -6.63 17.88
C ARG A 542 -36.24 -5.37 17.82
N PHE A 543 -35.73 -4.23 18.31
CA PHE A 543 -36.39 -2.93 18.24
C PHE A 543 -36.05 -2.14 16.96
N GLY A 544 -35.39 -2.77 15.97
CA GLY A 544 -35.11 -2.18 14.65
C GLY A 544 -33.83 -1.36 14.56
N VAL A 545 -33.01 -1.31 15.62
CA VAL A 545 -31.73 -0.58 15.62
C VAL A 545 -30.63 -1.48 15.04
N ASN A 546 -30.23 -1.20 13.79
CA ASN A 546 -29.25 -2.00 13.05
C ASN A 546 -27.82 -1.42 13.11
N SER A 547 -27.66 -0.15 13.48
CA SER A 547 -26.36 0.54 13.65
C SER A 547 -26.43 1.56 14.79
N LEU A 548 -25.26 1.84 15.38
CA LEU A 548 -25.03 2.93 16.36
C LEU A 548 -24.13 4.03 15.77
N GLU A 549 -24.01 4.08 14.44
CA GLU A 549 -23.28 5.16 13.77
C GLU A 549 -24.00 6.49 14.03
N LEU A 550 -23.22 7.56 14.19
CA LEU A 550 -23.75 8.91 14.23
C LEU A 550 -24.03 9.35 12.81
N ASP A 551 -25.20 9.94 12.60
CA ASP A 551 -25.56 10.48 11.30
C ASP A 551 -24.62 11.64 10.95
N LYS A 552 -24.09 11.61 9.72
CA LYS A 552 -23.22 12.68 9.18
C LYS A 552 -24.02 13.91 8.79
N HIS A 553 -25.27 13.65 8.42
CA HIS A 553 -26.29 14.61 8.09
C HIS A 553 -27.22 14.79 9.30
N VAL A 554 -27.64 16.03 9.56
CA VAL A 554 -28.55 16.38 10.63
C VAL A 554 -29.86 16.86 10.01
N GLU A 555 -30.91 16.06 10.17
CA GLU A 555 -32.22 16.29 9.53
C GLU A 555 -32.74 17.71 9.84
N GLY A 556 -33.10 18.43 8.78
CA GLY A 556 -33.71 19.76 8.89
C GLY A 556 -32.72 20.91 9.14
N LEU A 557 -31.40 20.70 9.03
CA LEU A 557 -30.41 21.78 9.01
C LEU A 557 -30.01 22.18 7.58
N PRO A 558 -29.74 23.47 7.30
CA PRO A 558 -29.28 23.92 5.98
C PRO A 558 -27.85 23.50 5.60
N LEU A 559 -26.96 23.33 6.58
CA LEU A 559 -25.57 22.86 6.37
C LEU A 559 -25.34 21.53 7.11
N GLU A 560 -24.52 20.68 6.52
CA GLU A 560 -23.97 19.48 7.14
C GLU A 560 -22.88 19.82 8.16
N LEU A 561 -22.52 18.86 9.02
CA LEU A 561 -21.50 19.02 10.07
C LEU A 561 -20.07 19.23 9.52
N ASP A 562 -19.84 19.00 8.23
CA ASP A 562 -18.58 19.30 7.53
C ASP A 562 -18.60 20.62 6.75
N GLY A 563 -19.67 21.41 6.95
CA GLY A 563 -19.84 22.72 6.35
C GLY A 563 -20.37 22.72 4.92
N LYS A 564 -20.70 21.56 4.36
CA LYS A 564 -21.35 21.50 3.05
C LYS A 564 -22.83 21.86 3.14
N VAL A 565 -23.38 22.31 2.02
CA VAL A 565 -24.82 22.50 1.87
C VAL A 565 -25.53 21.16 1.98
N ASN A 566 -26.52 21.09 2.87
CA ASN A 566 -27.42 19.95 2.91
C ASN A 566 -28.33 19.98 1.67
N LYS A 567 -28.05 19.07 0.74
CA LYS A 567 -28.83 18.93 -0.52
C LYS A 567 -30.26 18.48 -0.29
N ASP A 568 -30.50 17.76 0.80
CA ASP A 568 -31.78 17.16 1.13
C ASP A 568 -32.61 18.04 2.08
N PHE A 569 -32.05 19.17 2.55
CA PHE A 569 -32.68 20.10 3.50
C PHE A 569 -34.13 20.43 3.13
N HIS A 570 -34.35 20.85 1.89
CA HIS A 570 -35.68 21.26 1.46
C HIS A 570 -36.66 20.10 1.34
N ARG A 571 -36.16 18.90 0.98
CA ARG A 571 -36.94 17.67 0.91
C ARG A 571 -37.38 17.27 2.32
N GLU A 572 -36.48 17.38 3.29
CA GLU A 572 -36.69 17.01 4.70
C GLU A 572 -37.73 17.88 5.40
N ILE A 573 -37.59 19.20 5.30
CA ILE A 573 -38.51 20.12 5.94
C ILE A 573 -39.93 20.03 5.35
N PHE A 574 -40.05 19.59 4.09
CA PHE A 574 -41.33 19.54 3.37
C PHE A 574 -42.05 18.19 3.49
N LEU A 575 -41.34 17.06 3.32
CA LEU A 575 -41.93 15.72 3.28
C LEU A 575 -42.06 15.06 4.66
N GLY A 576 -41.13 15.31 5.59
CA GLY A 576 -41.11 14.69 6.91
C GLY A 576 -40.77 13.18 6.93
N ASN A 577 -40.69 12.64 8.16
CA ASN A 577 -40.28 11.28 8.61
C ASN A 577 -39.97 10.23 7.50
N HIS A 578 -38.71 10.16 7.08
CA HIS A 578 -38.24 9.61 5.78
C HIS A 578 -38.17 8.08 5.60
N GLU A 579 -38.17 7.26 6.66
CA GLU A 579 -37.92 5.81 6.53
C GLU A 579 -39.00 5.05 5.71
N LEU A 580 -40.20 5.61 5.58
CA LEU A 580 -41.30 5.04 4.79
C LEU A 580 -41.43 5.65 3.37
N PHE A 581 -40.64 6.68 3.05
CA PHE A 581 -40.81 7.47 1.82
C PHE A 581 -39.74 7.19 0.76
N GLU A 582 -38.52 6.77 1.14
CA GLU A 582 -37.39 6.60 0.21
C GLU A 582 -37.59 5.51 -0.84
N ASN A 583 -38.01 4.30 -0.47
CA ASN A 583 -37.98 3.16 -1.39
C ASN A 583 -39.19 3.10 -2.36
N GLU A 584 -40.33 3.69 -2.00
CA GLU A 584 -41.57 3.60 -2.79
C GLU A 584 -41.87 4.86 -3.64
N MET A 585 -41.45 6.07 -3.23
CA MET A 585 -41.70 7.30 -4.00
C MET A 585 -40.79 7.47 -5.23
N MET A 586 -39.58 6.87 -5.20
CA MET A 586 -38.60 7.02 -6.28
C MET A 586 -38.94 6.17 -7.51
N ASN A 587 -39.66 5.06 -7.33
CA ASN A 587 -39.91 4.08 -8.41
C ASN A 587 -41.31 4.15 -9.03
N ASN A 588 -42.28 4.86 -8.43
CA ASN A 588 -43.68 4.82 -8.89
C ASN A 588 -44.37 6.20 -8.84
N GLU A 589 -44.63 6.80 -10.02
CA GLU A 589 -45.29 8.12 -10.16
C GLU A 589 -46.66 8.18 -9.47
N ASP A 590 -47.44 7.09 -9.52
CA ASP A 590 -48.78 7.06 -8.93
C ASP A 590 -48.75 7.11 -7.40
N VAL A 591 -47.69 6.60 -6.79
CA VAL A 591 -47.49 6.64 -5.33
C VAL A 591 -47.05 8.04 -4.91
N ARG A 592 -46.17 8.67 -5.69
CA ARG A 592 -45.71 10.05 -5.48
C ARG A 592 -46.86 11.05 -5.54
N LYS A 593 -47.71 10.99 -6.58
CA LYS A 593 -48.88 11.87 -6.72
C LYS A 593 -49.90 11.67 -5.59
N ARG A 594 -50.15 10.42 -5.18
CA ARG A 594 -51.06 10.12 -4.05
C ARG A 594 -50.54 10.68 -2.73
N LYS A 595 -49.24 10.53 -2.45
CA LYS A 595 -48.62 11.03 -1.21
C LYS A 595 -48.52 12.57 -1.19
N LEU A 596 -48.17 13.21 -2.31
CA LEU A 596 -48.21 14.68 -2.43
C LEU A 596 -49.64 15.22 -2.23
N THR A 597 -50.65 14.52 -2.74
CA THR A 597 -52.07 14.87 -2.50
C THR A 597 -52.45 14.73 -1.02
N GLN A 598 -51.89 13.75 -0.31
CA GLN A 598 -52.10 13.60 1.13
C GLN A 598 -51.45 14.74 1.92
N ILE A 599 -50.22 15.13 1.55
CA ILE A 599 -49.51 16.26 2.17
C ILE A 599 -50.28 17.55 1.91
N PHE A 600 -50.71 17.80 0.66
CA PHE A 600 -51.52 18.96 0.28
C PHE A 600 -52.76 19.12 1.17
N ARG A 601 -53.54 18.06 1.34
CA ARG A 601 -54.74 18.06 2.19
C ARG A 601 -54.47 18.21 3.69
N THR A 602 -53.25 17.91 4.14
CA THR A 602 -52.89 18.04 5.56
C THR A 602 -52.27 19.42 5.84
N ALA A 603 -51.67 20.04 4.81
CA ALA A 603 -51.10 21.37 4.85
C ALA A 603 -52.15 22.47 4.61
N ASP A 604 -53.17 22.21 3.79
CA ASP A 604 -54.35 23.05 3.58
C ASP A 604 -55.21 23.02 4.86
N THR A 605 -55.22 24.13 5.61
CA THR A 605 -55.89 24.20 6.92
C THR A 605 -57.24 24.88 6.85
N ASP A 606 -57.50 25.64 5.79
CA ASP A 606 -58.78 26.29 5.55
C ASP A 606 -59.68 25.57 4.52
N ASP A 607 -59.23 24.40 4.02
CA ASP A 607 -59.90 23.50 3.08
C ASP A 607 -60.29 24.19 1.76
N ASP A 608 -59.57 25.25 1.36
CA ASP A 608 -59.86 26.03 0.16
C ASP A 608 -59.34 25.40 -1.15
N ASN A 609 -58.68 24.24 -1.05
CA ASN A 609 -57.98 23.52 -2.11
C ASN A 609 -56.87 24.34 -2.79
N LYS A 610 -56.27 25.26 -2.05
CA LYS A 610 -55.07 26.02 -2.42
C LYS A 610 -54.12 26.06 -1.23
N LEU A 611 -52.81 26.11 -1.49
CA LEU A 611 -51.83 26.31 -0.43
C LEU A 611 -51.35 27.75 -0.43
N SER A 612 -51.71 28.49 0.61
CA SER A 612 -51.12 29.81 0.86
C SER A 612 -49.70 29.70 1.45
N LYS A 613 -48.88 30.74 1.27
CA LYS A 613 -47.53 30.81 1.86
C LYS A 613 -47.53 30.60 3.38
N LYS A 614 -48.58 31.06 4.08
CA LYS A 614 -48.72 30.94 5.54
C LYS A 614 -49.04 29.52 5.99
N GLU A 615 -49.87 28.82 5.23
CA GLU A 615 -50.20 27.42 5.51
C GLU A 615 -49.00 26.53 5.29
N LEU A 616 -48.27 26.76 4.20
CA LEU A 616 -47.03 26.02 3.97
C LEU A 616 -45.97 26.32 5.04
N GLN A 617 -45.89 27.56 5.53
CA GLN A 617 -45.01 27.91 6.65
C GLN A 617 -45.40 27.15 7.93
N ASN A 618 -46.69 27.09 8.25
CA ASN A 618 -47.18 26.37 9.43
C ASN A 618 -46.98 24.86 9.28
N TRP A 619 -47.14 24.31 8.08
CA TRP A 619 -46.86 22.91 7.78
C TRP A 619 -45.39 22.56 8.01
N VAL A 620 -44.47 23.35 7.46
CA VAL A 620 -43.01 23.15 7.63
C VAL A 620 -42.62 23.24 9.11
N LEU A 621 -43.09 24.25 9.84
CA LEU A 621 -42.82 24.39 11.27
C LEU A 621 -43.35 23.19 12.07
N LYS A 622 -44.54 22.71 11.74
CA LYS A 622 -45.15 21.53 12.37
C LYS A 622 -44.38 20.26 12.06
N ASN A 623 -43.84 20.11 10.86
CA ASN A 623 -42.99 18.98 10.49
C ASN A 623 -41.68 18.96 11.28
N ILE A 624 -41.01 20.11 11.39
CA ILE A 624 -39.78 20.25 12.18
C ILE A 624 -40.05 19.94 13.65
N GLU A 625 -41.17 20.42 14.20
CA GLU A 625 -41.59 20.09 15.57
C GLU A 625 -41.88 18.59 15.74
N THR A 626 -42.54 17.98 14.76
CA THR A 626 -42.85 16.54 14.78
C THR A 626 -41.56 15.71 14.72
N HIS A 627 -40.63 16.05 13.83
CA HIS A 627 -39.32 15.39 13.73
C HIS A 627 -38.52 15.55 15.03
N THR A 628 -38.51 16.76 15.61
CA THR A 628 -37.83 17.03 16.88
C THR A 628 -38.39 16.17 18.02
N ASN A 629 -39.72 16.01 18.08
CA ASN A 629 -40.38 15.18 19.09
C ASN A 629 -40.15 13.68 18.84
N GLU A 630 -40.14 13.25 17.58
CA GLU A 630 -39.79 11.87 17.21
C GLU A 630 -38.33 11.53 17.54
N ALA A 631 -37.39 12.46 17.32
CA ALA A 631 -36.00 12.33 17.71
C ALA A 631 -35.88 12.19 19.24
N ARG A 632 -36.61 13.00 20.02
CA ARG A 632 -36.68 12.87 21.49
C ARG A 632 -37.24 11.53 21.94
N ASP A 633 -38.31 11.05 21.31
CA ASP A 633 -38.94 9.77 21.63
C ASP A 633 -38.05 8.57 21.26
N LYS A 634 -37.43 8.60 20.07
CA LYS A 634 -36.46 7.59 19.62
C LYS A 634 -35.24 7.57 20.54
N ASN A 635 -34.71 8.75 20.89
CA ASN A 635 -33.59 8.89 21.81
C ASN A 635 -33.93 8.35 23.20
N SER A 636 -35.10 8.68 23.74
CA SER A 636 -35.55 8.18 25.04
C SER A 636 -35.67 6.64 25.05
N ARG A 637 -36.18 6.05 23.97
CA ARG A 637 -36.25 4.59 23.82
C ARG A 637 -34.86 3.96 23.72
N LEU A 638 -33.96 4.57 22.96
CA LEU A 638 -32.59 4.09 22.80
C LEU A 638 -31.81 4.18 24.11
N PHE A 639 -31.94 5.29 24.83
CA PHE A 639 -31.35 5.51 26.15
C PHE A 639 -31.74 4.39 27.12
N LEU A 640 -33.04 4.07 27.22
CA LEU A 640 -33.54 2.99 28.07
C LEU A 640 -33.08 1.58 27.65
N LEU A 641 -32.66 1.39 26.39
CA LEU A 641 -32.14 0.12 25.89
C LEU A 641 -30.63 -0.02 26.14
N ILE A 642 -29.89 1.10 26.16
CA ILE A 642 -28.45 1.14 26.40
C ILE A 642 -28.15 1.15 27.91
N ASP A 643 -28.96 1.87 28.70
CA ASP A 643 -28.94 1.89 30.17
C ASP A 643 -29.37 0.52 30.74
N ALA A 644 -28.41 -0.42 30.73
CA ALA A 644 -28.63 -1.80 31.12
C ALA A 644 -28.67 -1.99 32.64
N ASN A 645 -28.00 -1.11 33.39
CA ASN A 645 -27.96 -1.13 34.85
C ASN A 645 -29.15 -0.35 35.47
N LYS A 646 -29.90 0.41 34.66
CA LYS A 646 -31.07 1.23 35.04
C LYS A 646 -30.73 2.28 36.08
N ASP A 647 -29.52 2.81 36.04
CA ASP A 647 -29.10 3.87 36.93
C ASP A 647 -29.53 5.27 36.45
N GLY A 648 -30.17 5.34 35.27
CA GLY A 648 -30.64 6.59 34.69
C GLY A 648 -29.54 7.39 34.01
N LYS A 649 -28.38 6.77 33.75
CA LYS A 649 -27.24 7.35 33.04
C LYS A 649 -26.66 6.33 32.06
N VAL A 650 -25.93 6.82 31.04
CA VAL A 650 -25.18 5.95 30.12
C VAL A 650 -23.71 6.28 30.22
N THR A 651 -22.89 5.26 30.56
CA THR A 651 -21.45 5.41 30.63
C THR A 651 -20.78 5.27 29.25
N TRP A 652 -19.62 5.91 29.06
CA TRP A 652 -18.85 5.77 27.80
C TRP A 652 -18.55 4.31 27.45
N HIS A 653 -18.20 3.50 28.46
CA HIS A 653 -17.86 2.09 28.26
C HIS A 653 -19.07 1.25 27.81
N GLU A 654 -20.28 1.54 28.27
CA GLU A 654 -21.50 0.86 27.84
C GLU A 654 -21.80 1.16 26.37
N TYR A 655 -21.72 2.43 25.98
CA TYR A 655 -21.90 2.87 24.60
C TYR A 655 -20.82 2.30 23.68
N TYR A 656 -19.55 2.40 24.09
CA TYR A 656 -18.39 1.95 23.31
C TYR A 656 -18.38 0.43 23.09
N ALA A 657 -18.69 -0.35 24.12
CA ALA A 657 -18.77 -1.82 24.01
C ALA A 657 -19.86 -2.27 23.02
N LEU A 658 -20.99 -1.57 22.99
CA LEU A 658 -22.06 -1.81 22.02
C LEU A 658 -21.63 -1.39 20.61
N TYR A 659 -21.04 -0.20 20.46
CA TYR A 659 -20.58 0.35 19.19
C TYR A 659 -19.60 -0.58 18.47
N ILE A 660 -18.59 -1.07 19.18
CA ILE A 660 -17.58 -2.03 18.67
C ILE A 660 -18.22 -3.33 18.18
N LYS A 661 -19.25 -3.78 18.89
CA LYS A 661 -19.94 -5.03 18.57
C LYS A 661 -20.79 -4.92 17.30
N PHE A 662 -21.46 -3.77 17.09
CA PHE A 662 -22.14 -3.48 15.82
C PHE A 662 -21.17 -3.45 14.63
N HIS A 663 -19.91 -3.05 14.87
CA HIS A 663 -18.81 -3.10 13.89
C HIS A 663 -18.14 -4.48 13.73
N GLY A 664 -18.69 -5.54 14.35
CA GLY A 664 -18.28 -6.93 14.12
C GLY A 664 -17.05 -7.39 14.92
N ILE A 665 -16.65 -6.64 15.95
CA ILE A 665 -15.52 -6.98 16.82
C ILE A 665 -16.05 -7.69 18.08
N ASN A 666 -15.53 -8.89 18.38
CA ASN A 666 -16.08 -9.77 19.41
C ASN A 666 -15.87 -9.26 20.85
N SER A 667 -16.90 -9.44 21.68
CA SER A 667 -17.03 -8.87 23.04
C SER A 667 -16.23 -9.57 24.15
N THR A 668 -15.28 -10.47 23.85
CA THR A 668 -14.41 -11.08 24.88
C THR A 668 -13.30 -10.14 25.35
N ASP A 669 -13.07 -9.06 24.62
CA ASP A 669 -11.87 -8.22 24.75
C ASP A 669 -12.19 -6.87 25.43
N ILE A 670 -13.39 -6.70 25.98
CA ILE A 670 -13.86 -5.45 26.62
C ILE A 670 -12.99 -5.06 27.83
N LYS A 671 -12.34 -6.02 28.49
CA LYS A 671 -11.38 -5.75 29.57
C LYS A 671 -10.02 -5.22 29.09
N GLU A 672 -9.71 -5.37 27.80
CA GLU A 672 -8.45 -4.94 27.19
C GLU A 672 -8.61 -3.64 26.38
N LEU A 673 -9.83 -3.12 26.27
CA LEU A 673 -10.20 -1.94 25.48
C LEU A 673 -9.88 -0.59 26.16
N ASP A 674 -9.54 -0.59 27.45
CA ASP A 674 -8.93 0.58 28.12
C ASP A 674 -7.47 0.81 27.67
N ASN A 675 -6.84 -0.15 26.99
CA ASN A 675 -5.51 0.04 26.39
C ASN A 675 -5.64 0.65 25.00
N LEU A 676 -5.34 1.96 24.91
CA LEU A 676 -5.18 2.71 23.64
C LEU A 676 -4.24 2.02 22.61
N GLU A 677 -3.34 1.15 23.05
CA GLU A 677 -2.46 0.33 22.19
C GLU A 677 -3.19 -0.74 21.37
N PHE A 678 -4.31 -1.30 21.84
CA PHE A 678 -5.09 -2.29 21.10
C PHE A 678 -5.80 -1.66 19.91
N ILE A 679 -6.35 -0.45 20.10
CA ILE A 679 -6.99 0.35 19.05
C ILE A 679 -5.97 0.74 17.97
N HIS A 680 -4.73 1.02 18.36
CA HIS A 680 -3.68 1.42 17.43
C HIS A 680 -3.30 0.32 16.41
N ASN A 681 -3.39 -0.96 16.80
CA ASN A 681 -2.83 -2.08 16.04
C ASN A 681 -3.87 -2.90 15.27
N THR A 682 -5.13 -2.95 15.72
CA THR A 682 -6.15 -3.85 15.17
C THR A 682 -7.06 -3.15 14.15
N VAL A 683 -7.13 -1.82 14.20
CA VAL A 683 -8.21 -1.07 13.54
C VAL A 683 -7.69 -0.12 12.46
N THR A 684 -8.36 -0.08 11.31
CA THR A 684 -8.06 0.81 10.17
C THR A 684 -8.02 2.29 10.61
N ASP A 685 -7.09 3.08 10.07
CA ASP A 685 -6.92 4.49 10.45
C ASP A 685 -8.17 5.35 10.25
N ASN A 686 -9.09 4.96 9.35
CA ASN A 686 -10.36 5.66 9.16
C ASN A 686 -11.30 5.49 10.38
N PHE A 687 -11.40 4.28 10.94
CA PHE A 687 -12.25 4.02 12.11
C PHE A 687 -11.69 4.67 13.38
N LYS A 688 -10.36 4.81 13.50
CA LYS A 688 -9.75 5.60 14.58
C LYS A 688 -10.17 7.06 14.53
N ARG A 689 -10.20 7.67 13.33
CA ARG A 689 -10.65 9.06 13.16
C ARG A 689 -12.11 9.21 13.57
N GLU A 690 -12.97 8.27 13.18
CA GLU A 690 -14.38 8.27 13.58
C GLU A 690 -14.57 8.10 15.09
N LEU A 691 -13.81 7.21 15.74
CA LEU A 691 -13.86 7.08 17.21
C LEU A 691 -13.43 8.34 17.95
N VAL A 692 -12.41 9.07 17.46
CA VAL A 692 -11.98 10.34 18.05
C VAL A 692 -13.08 11.39 17.93
N LYS A 693 -13.76 11.47 16.78
CA LYS A 693 -14.92 12.37 16.60
C LYS A 693 -16.06 12.04 17.56
N ILE A 694 -16.40 10.76 17.70
CA ILE A 694 -17.43 10.28 18.64
C ILE A 694 -17.04 10.64 20.07
N ARG A 695 -15.77 10.46 20.45
CA ARG A 695 -15.27 10.78 21.79
C ARG A 695 -15.32 12.27 22.07
N TYR A 696 -14.99 13.11 21.10
CA TYR A 696 -15.10 14.57 21.22
C TYR A 696 -16.55 15.01 21.43
N ARG A 697 -17.49 14.49 20.62
CA ARG A 697 -18.93 14.76 20.79
C ARG A 697 -19.46 14.31 22.15
N TRP A 698 -18.95 13.19 22.68
CA TRP A 698 -19.32 12.72 24.01
C TRP A 698 -18.91 13.71 25.09
N THR A 699 -17.67 14.21 25.03
CA THR A 699 -17.19 15.20 26.01
C THR A 699 -17.84 16.57 25.87
N ASP A 700 -18.29 16.93 24.67
CA ASP A 700 -19.02 18.18 24.43
C ASP A 700 -20.44 18.14 25.00
N ALA A 701 -21.10 16.97 24.91
CA ALA A 701 -22.43 16.75 25.46
C ALA A 701 -22.46 16.61 27.00
N ASP A 702 -21.36 16.18 27.62
CA ASP A 702 -21.21 16.01 29.07
C ASP A 702 -20.95 17.36 29.76
N VAL A 703 -22.03 18.06 30.12
CA VAL A 703 -21.95 19.37 30.80
C VAL A 703 -21.45 19.19 32.24
N GLY A 704 -21.77 18.05 32.87
CA GLY A 704 -21.35 17.68 34.22
C GLY A 704 -19.87 17.36 34.38
N ASN A 705 -19.17 17.04 33.29
CA ASN A 705 -17.83 16.44 33.25
C ASN A 705 -17.70 15.20 34.16
N ASP A 706 -18.78 14.42 34.32
CA ASP A 706 -18.75 13.19 35.10
C ASP A 706 -18.48 11.94 34.24
N ASN A 707 -18.32 12.13 32.93
CA ASN A 707 -18.08 11.12 31.89
C ASN A 707 -19.20 10.07 31.79
N GLU A 708 -20.39 10.44 32.26
CA GLU A 708 -21.65 9.74 32.15
C GLU A 708 -22.63 10.70 31.44
N LEU A 709 -23.54 10.21 30.59
CA LEU A 709 -24.54 11.08 29.97
C LEU A 709 -25.91 10.78 30.57
N ASP A 710 -26.59 11.82 31.05
CA ASP A 710 -28.02 11.72 31.36
C ASP A 710 -28.88 11.70 30.08
N ILE A 711 -30.21 11.61 30.21
CA ILE A 711 -31.10 11.48 29.05
C ILE A 711 -31.09 12.72 28.14
N ASP A 712 -30.88 13.90 28.71
CA ASP A 712 -30.85 15.19 28.00
C ASP A 712 -29.47 15.43 27.37
N GLU A 713 -28.39 15.04 28.06
CA GLU A 713 -27.02 15.03 27.53
C GLU A 713 -26.84 13.98 26.42
N PHE A 714 -27.44 12.80 26.56
CA PHE A 714 -27.44 11.77 25.51
C PHE A 714 -28.22 12.23 24.28
N LEU A 715 -29.28 13.02 24.47
CA LEU A 715 -29.98 13.69 23.37
C LEU A 715 -29.05 14.69 22.66
N ALA A 716 -28.31 15.52 23.40
CA ALA A 716 -27.34 16.47 22.83
C ALA A 716 -26.22 15.76 22.05
N PHE A 717 -25.76 14.60 22.54
CA PHE A 717 -24.74 13.80 21.86
C PHE A 717 -25.21 13.29 20.48
N ARG A 718 -26.46 12.80 20.37
CA ARG A 718 -27.04 12.24 19.14
C ARG A 718 -27.60 13.31 18.20
N HIS A 719 -28.38 14.22 18.78
CA HIS A 719 -29.16 15.27 18.11
C HIS A 719 -28.74 16.66 18.62
N PRO A 720 -27.50 17.09 18.32
CA PRO A 720 -26.96 18.36 18.80
C PRO A 720 -27.75 19.59 18.32
N GLU A 721 -28.51 19.47 17.23
CA GLU A 721 -29.44 20.48 16.70
C GLU A 721 -30.59 20.85 17.65
N ILE A 722 -30.97 19.92 18.54
CA ILE A 722 -32.07 20.11 19.48
C ILE A 722 -31.56 20.78 20.76
N ALA A 723 -30.30 20.55 21.11
CA ALA A 723 -29.70 21.02 22.35
C ALA A 723 -28.99 22.36 22.15
N GLY A 724 -29.52 23.43 22.75
CA GLY A 724 -29.02 24.80 22.51
C GLY A 724 -27.57 25.09 22.90
N HIS A 725 -26.89 24.22 23.66
CA HIS A 725 -25.44 24.33 23.92
C HIS A 725 -24.62 23.63 22.84
N ALA A 726 -24.93 22.37 22.51
CA ALA A 726 -24.27 21.61 21.45
C ALA A 726 -24.46 22.26 20.06
N PHE A 727 -25.63 22.86 19.81
CA PHE A 727 -25.88 23.62 18.59
C PHE A 727 -24.92 24.81 18.43
N LYS A 728 -24.59 25.51 19.53
CA LYS A 728 -23.61 26.60 19.49
C LYS A 728 -22.20 26.10 19.18
N HIS A 729 -21.84 24.94 19.70
CA HIS A 729 -20.56 24.29 19.42
C HIS A 729 -20.45 23.85 17.96
N ILE A 730 -21.54 23.38 17.33
CA ILE A 730 -21.57 23.13 15.88
C ILE A 730 -21.29 24.40 15.10
N VAL A 731 -21.96 25.50 15.41
CA VAL A 731 -21.74 26.78 14.73
C VAL A 731 -20.29 27.26 14.90
N ASP A 732 -19.70 27.09 16.09
CA ASP A 732 -18.29 27.38 16.35
C ASP A 732 -17.35 26.50 15.53
N ASP A 733 -17.59 25.19 15.48
CA ASP A 733 -16.79 24.23 14.72
C ASP A 733 -16.88 24.50 13.22
N LEU A 734 -18.05 24.91 12.70
CA LEU A 734 -18.24 25.29 11.30
C LEU A 734 -17.44 26.54 10.94
N ILE A 735 -17.45 27.56 11.81
CA ILE A 735 -16.62 28.76 11.62
C ILE A 735 -15.15 28.34 11.64
N LEU A 736 -14.70 27.56 12.62
CA LEU A 736 -13.31 27.10 12.70
C LEU A 736 -12.85 26.29 11.47
N GLN A 737 -13.76 25.59 10.80
CA GLN A 737 -13.45 24.82 9.59
C GLN A 737 -13.36 25.70 8.33
N MET A 738 -14.18 26.75 8.26
CA MET A 738 -14.31 27.61 7.07
C MET A 738 -13.42 28.86 7.14
N ASP A 739 -13.24 29.43 8.33
CA ASP A 739 -12.44 30.63 8.62
C ASP A 739 -10.94 30.32 8.48
N ARG A 740 -10.29 30.96 7.50
CA ARG A 740 -8.89 30.67 7.14
C ARG A 740 -7.93 31.67 7.72
N ASP A 741 -8.37 32.92 7.88
CA ASP A 741 -7.54 33.97 8.45
C ASP A 741 -7.66 34.06 9.98
N GLY A 742 -8.61 33.29 10.56
CA GLY A 742 -8.78 33.07 11.99
C GLY A 742 -9.38 34.29 12.69
N ASP A 743 -10.09 35.14 11.97
CA ASP A 743 -10.66 36.37 12.48
C ASP A 743 -12.06 36.19 13.12
N GLY A 744 -12.59 34.96 13.08
CA GLY A 744 -13.88 34.56 13.62
C GLY A 744 -15.07 34.96 12.75
N LYS A 745 -14.84 35.36 11.50
CA LYS A 745 -15.86 35.81 10.55
C LYS A 745 -15.66 35.08 9.22
N LEU A 746 -16.75 34.92 8.46
CA LEU A 746 -16.68 34.25 7.16
C LEU A 746 -16.89 35.24 6.03
N VAL A 747 -15.93 35.32 5.11
CA VAL A 747 -16.09 36.09 3.87
C VAL A 747 -16.44 35.19 2.68
N GLU A 748 -17.02 35.75 1.62
CA GLU A 748 -17.50 35.01 0.43
C GLU A 748 -16.45 34.03 -0.14
N LYS A 749 -15.16 34.40 -0.10
CA LYS A 749 -14.06 33.58 -0.62
C LYS A 749 -13.69 32.39 0.27
N GLU A 750 -13.99 32.47 1.55
CA GLU A 750 -13.78 31.38 2.51
C GLU A 750 -14.91 30.36 2.43
N PHE A 751 -16.14 30.86 2.27
CA PHE A 751 -17.33 30.04 2.06
C PHE A 751 -17.32 29.32 0.71
N ALA A 752 -17.01 30.01 -0.39
CA ALA A 752 -17.02 29.46 -1.76
C ALA A 752 -15.71 28.76 -2.17
N PHE A 753 -15.04 28.05 -1.26
CA PHE A 753 -13.79 27.35 -1.59
C PHE A 753 -14.03 25.96 -2.20
N LEU A 754 -13.54 25.73 -3.42
CA LEU A 754 -13.52 24.40 -4.05
C LEU A 754 -12.53 23.46 -3.32
N PRO A 755 -12.98 22.30 -2.80
CA PRO A 755 -12.06 21.27 -2.34
C PRO A 755 -11.15 20.82 -3.50
N SER A 756 -9.87 20.60 -3.22
CA SER A 756 -8.83 20.23 -4.21
C SER A 756 -9.11 18.98 -5.06
N ASN A 757 -10.21 18.29 -4.78
CA ASN A 757 -10.65 17.03 -5.36
C ASN A 757 -11.55 17.25 -6.60
N VAL A 758 -12.05 18.48 -6.80
CA VAL A 758 -13.10 18.77 -7.80
C VAL A 758 -12.57 19.53 -9.02
N VAL A 759 -11.42 20.21 -8.90
CA VAL A 759 -10.84 20.93 -10.06
C VAL A 759 -10.09 19.93 -10.95
N LEU A 760 -10.81 19.36 -11.90
CA LEU A 760 -10.24 18.70 -13.07
C LEU A 760 -9.74 19.81 -14.02
N GLU A 761 -8.46 20.17 -13.93
CA GLU A 761 -7.77 21.06 -14.90
C GLU A 761 -7.62 20.36 -16.27
N ASP A 762 -8.72 19.96 -16.88
CA ASP A 762 -8.76 19.58 -18.29
C ASP A 762 -9.38 20.75 -19.06
N GLU A 763 -8.54 21.71 -19.45
CA GLU A 763 -8.91 22.96 -20.16
C GLU A 763 -9.64 22.73 -21.51
N GLY A 764 -9.87 21.47 -21.90
CA GLY A 764 -10.59 21.09 -23.12
C GLY A 764 -12.09 20.85 -22.95
N ASN A 765 -12.61 20.61 -21.74
CA ASN A 765 -14.02 20.21 -21.57
C ASN A 765 -14.89 21.37 -21.06
N LYS A 766 -15.59 22.04 -21.99
CA LYS A 766 -16.48 23.18 -21.70
C LYS A 766 -17.57 22.86 -20.68
N GLU A 767 -18.01 21.61 -20.60
CA GLU A 767 -19.08 21.19 -19.68
C GLU A 767 -18.64 21.21 -18.21
N TRP A 768 -17.37 20.90 -17.92
CA TRP A 768 -16.83 20.94 -16.54
C TRP A 768 -16.62 22.37 -16.05
N ALA A 769 -16.10 23.24 -16.91
CA ALA A 769 -15.95 24.66 -16.61
C ALA A 769 -17.29 25.38 -16.38
N ASP A 770 -18.36 24.94 -17.06
CA ASP A 770 -19.71 25.45 -16.84
C ASP A 770 -20.35 24.89 -15.54
N MET A 771 -20.01 23.67 -15.12
CA MET A 771 -20.43 23.11 -13.83
C MET A 771 -19.73 23.78 -12.64
N ASP A 772 -18.42 23.97 -12.70
CA ASP A 772 -17.65 24.66 -11.65
C ASP A 772 -18.15 26.09 -11.45
N ARG A 773 -18.50 26.78 -12.55
CA ARG A 773 -19.07 28.13 -12.49
C ARG A 773 -20.45 28.15 -11.83
N LYS A 774 -21.35 27.22 -12.20
CA LYS A 774 -22.68 27.13 -11.59
C LYS A 774 -22.61 26.78 -10.11
N TRP A 775 -21.68 25.92 -9.71
CA TRP A 775 -21.45 25.58 -8.31
C TRP A 775 -21.00 26.81 -7.51
N LEU A 776 -20.04 27.58 -8.04
CA LEU A 776 -19.59 28.83 -7.41
C LEU A 776 -20.70 29.89 -7.33
N GLU A 777 -21.54 30.00 -8.35
CA GLU A 777 -22.71 30.91 -8.36
C GLU A 777 -23.73 30.52 -7.27
N GLU A 778 -23.93 29.23 -7.03
CA GLU A 778 -24.82 28.73 -5.97
C GLU A 778 -24.27 29.01 -4.58
N GLN A 779 -22.99 28.71 -4.33
CA GLN A 779 -22.34 29.01 -3.04
C GLN A 779 -22.33 30.51 -2.74
N LYS A 780 -22.12 31.34 -3.77
CA LYS A 780 -22.22 32.79 -3.64
C LYS A 780 -23.63 33.25 -3.27
N ARG A 781 -24.66 32.59 -3.81
CA ARG A 781 -26.06 32.91 -3.49
C ARG A 781 -26.39 32.56 -2.05
N GLU A 782 -25.97 31.40 -1.58
CA GLU A 782 -26.19 31.01 -0.18
C GLU A 782 -25.45 31.91 0.81
N PHE A 783 -24.23 32.33 0.48
CA PHE A 783 -23.50 33.34 1.27
C PHE A 783 -24.30 34.65 1.40
N GLN A 784 -24.93 35.11 0.32
CA GLN A 784 -25.77 36.32 0.34
C GLN A 784 -27.07 36.16 1.15
N GLU A 785 -27.53 34.93 1.36
CA GLU A 785 -28.71 34.65 2.16
C GLU A 785 -28.39 34.54 3.65
N MET A 786 -27.17 34.09 3.96
CA MET A 786 -26.63 34.04 5.30
C MET A 786 -26.24 35.43 5.82
N ASP A 787 -25.77 36.31 4.94
CA ASP A 787 -25.44 37.72 5.21
C ASP A 787 -26.72 38.59 5.28
N GLU A 788 -27.39 38.56 6.44
CA GLU A 788 -28.66 39.28 6.66
C GLU A 788 -28.52 40.80 6.51
N ASP A 789 -27.41 41.36 6.98
CA ASP A 789 -27.15 42.81 6.96
C ASP A 789 -26.46 43.30 5.66
N LYS A 790 -26.07 42.36 4.79
CA LYS A 790 -25.46 42.59 3.46
C LYS A 790 -24.12 43.32 3.54
N ASN A 791 -23.38 43.13 4.62
CA ASN A 791 -22.08 43.77 4.83
C ASN A 791 -20.93 43.00 4.16
N GLY A 792 -21.19 41.83 3.56
CA GLY A 792 -20.23 40.97 2.89
C GLY A 792 -19.46 40.03 3.82
N ILE A 793 -19.89 39.90 5.07
CA ILE A 793 -19.24 39.16 6.16
C ILE A 793 -20.32 38.45 6.97
N VAL A 794 -20.22 37.13 7.09
CA VAL A 794 -21.11 36.36 7.98
C VAL A 794 -20.47 36.27 9.37
N THR A 795 -21.20 36.77 10.36
CA THR A 795 -20.86 36.64 11.79
C THR A 795 -21.39 35.33 12.38
N LYS A 796 -20.89 34.96 13.58
CA LYS A 796 -21.35 33.78 14.30
C LYS A 796 -22.86 33.81 14.57
N GLU A 797 -23.38 34.99 14.90
CA GLU A 797 -24.80 35.19 15.17
C GLU A 797 -25.65 34.99 13.90
N GLU A 798 -25.20 35.48 12.76
CA GLU A 798 -25.88 35.30 11.47
C GLU A 798 -25.86 33.84 11.01
N LEU A 799 -24.72 33.16 11.15
CA LEU A 799 -24.63 31.72 10.87
C LEU A 799 -25.54 30.92 11.80
N GLN A 800 -25.61 31.28 13.08
CA GLN A 800 -26.53 30.63 14.04
C GLN A 800 -28.00 30.85 13.65
N HIS A 801 -28.36 32.05 13.21
CA HIS A 801 -29.70 32.36 12.73
C HIS A 801 -30.06 31.61 11.44
N PHE A 802 -29.12 31.47 10.52
CA PHE A 802 -29.31 30.71 9.29
C PHE A 802 -29.52 29.22 9.59
N MET A 803 -28.69 28.66 10.48
CA MET A 803 -28.73 27.24 10.85
C MET A 803 -29.92 26.86 11.72
N ASP A 804 -30.58 27.80 12.39
CA ASP A 804 -31.70 27.50 13.29
C ASP A 804 -32.91 26.97 12.48
N PRO A 805 -33.30 25.69 12.66
CA PRO A 805 -34.40 25.09 11.92
C PRO A 805 -35.76 25.76 12.22
N MET A 806 -35.89 26.43 13.37
CA MET A 806 -37.12 27.12 13.78
C MET A 806 -37.16 28.60 13.33
N ASN A 807 -36.15 29.08 12.60
CA ASN A 807 -36.11 30.47 12.15
C ASN A 807 -37.16 30.75 11.06
N LYS A 808 -38.22 31.47 11.46
CA LYS A 808 -39.34 31.84 10.59
C LYS A 808 -38.93 32.71 9.39
N ILE A 809 -37.87 33.51 9.51
CA ILE A 809 -37.40 34.40 8.44
C ILE A 809 -36.77 33.57 7.33
N HIS A 810 -35.89 32.64 7.71
CA HIS A 810 -35.25 31.72 6.78
C HIS A 810 -36.29 30.84 6.07
N ILE A 811 -37.22 30.24 6.82
CA ILE A 811 -38.31 29.42 6.26
C ILE A 811 -39.16 30.24 5.25
N ASN A 812 -39.48 31.49 5.56
CA ASN A 812 -40.21 32.37 4.64
C ASN A 812 -39.42 32.67 3.36
N SER A 813 -38.11 32.88 3.45
CA SER A 813 -37.25 33.06 2.28
C SER A 813 -37.28 31.81 1.38
N GLN A 814 -37.17 30.63 1.97
CA GLN A 814 -37.19 29.36 1.23
C GLN A 814 -38.56 29.08 0.58
N ILE A 815 -39.65 29.34 1.30
CA ILE A 815 -41.01 29.23 0.75
C ILE A 815 -41.21 30.19 -0.42
N ASN A 816 -40.74 31.43 -0.34
CA ASN A 816 -40.85 32.37 -1.46
C ASN A 816 -40.11 31.90 -2.71
N LYS A 817 -38.94 31.25 -2.56
CA LYS A 817 -38.22 30.66 -3.70
C LYS A 817 -38.95 29.46 -4.29
N LEU A 818 -39.53 28.62 -3.44
CA LEU A 818 -40.31 27.47 -3.88
C LEU A 818 -41.52 27.93 -4.71
N PHE A 819 -42.27 28.92 -4.22
CA PHE A 819 -43.34 29.56 -4.98
C PHE A 819 -42.82 30.10 -6.32
N GLY A 820 -41.67 30.78 -6.34
CA GLY A 820 -41.08 31.28 -7.59
C GLY A 820 -40.66 30.23 -8.62
N LYS A 821 -40.54 28.95 -8.22
CA LYS A 821 -40.19 27.84 -9.12
C LYS A 821 -41.39 26.97 -9.53
N VAL A 822 -42.43 26.90 -8.68
CA VAL A 822 -43.58 26.00 -8.83
C VAL A 822 -44.84 26.71 -9.33
N ASP A 823 -44.96 28.02 -9.05
CA ASP A 823 -46.10 28.83 -9.48
C ASP A 823 -46.04 29.07 -11.00
N ASP A 824 -46.80 28.27 -11.75
CA ASP A 824 -46.99 28.40 -13.20
C ASP A 824 -47.89 29.59 -13.56
N THR A 825 -48.58 30.16 -12.59
CA THR A 825 -49.60 31.21 -12.76
C THR A 825 -49.10 32.51 -12.13
N PRO A 826 -48.28 33.31 -12.84
CA PRO A 826 -47.64 34.47 -12.25
C PRO A 826 -48.66 35.50 -11.77
N LYS A 827 -48.99 35.47 -10.45
CA LYS A 827 -49.61 36.52 -9.59
C LYS A 827 -50.65 36.02 -8.56
N ASP A 828 -50.97 34.73 -8.45
CA ASP A 828 -52.02 34.33 -7.50
C ASP A 828 -51.52 34.07 -6.07
N GLU A 829 -50.21 34.00 -5.81
CA GLU A 829 -49.63 33.77 -4.48
C GLU A 829 -50.13 32.48 -3.78
N HIS A 830 -50.69 31.54 -4.54
CA HIS A 830 -51.28 30.30 -4.07
C HIS A 830 -50.79 29.13 -4.92
N LEU A 831 -50.58 27.95 -4.32
CA LEU A 831 -50.24 26.75 -5.07
C LEU A 831 -51.46 25.84 -5.18
N SER A 832 -51.86 25.51 -6.40
CA SER A 832 -52.91 24.53 -6.67
C SER A 832 -52.38 23.09 -6.62
N LEU A 833 -53.28 22.13 -6.40
CA LEU A 833 -52.95 20.71 -6.39
C LEU A 833 -52.35 20.26 -7.75
N ASP A 834 -52.82 20.82 -8.86
CA ASP A 834 -52.34 20.49 -10.20
C ASP A 834 -50.91 21.02 -10.42
N GLU A 835 -50.58 22.23 -9.94
CA GLU A 835 -49.22 22.80 -10.02
C GLU A 835 -48.22 21.96 -9.21
N ILE A 836 -48.59 21.52 -8.01
CA ILE A 836 -47.74 20.66 -7.16
C ILE A 836 -47.53 19.28 -7.78
N GLN A 837 -48.53 18.75 -8.49
CA GLN A 837 -48.41 17.48 -9.20
C GLN A 837 -47.62 17.59 -10.51
N ASN A 838 -47.70 18.72 -11.21
CA ASN A 838 -46.98 18.98 -12.45
C ASN A 838 -45.49 19.21 -12.19
N HIS A 839 -45.16 19.88 -11.07
CA HIS A 839 -43.79 20.07 -10.58
C HIS A 839 -43.41 19.08 -9.47
N ALA A 840 -43.99 17.87 -9.50
CA ALA A 840 -43.72 16.85 -8.49
C ALA A 840 -42.24 16.43 -8.43
N ASP A 841 -41.48 16.67 -9.50
CA ASP A 841 -40.03 16.57 -9.59
C ASP A 841 -39.32 17.65 -8.77
N VAL A 842 -39.79 18.90 -8.73
CA VAL A 842 -39.22 19.94 -7.84
C VAL A 842 -39.36 19.57 -6.36
N PHE A 843 -40.43 18.85 -5.99
CA PHE A 843 -40.68 18.40 -4.61
C PHE A 843 -40.05 17.03 -4.27
N ALA A 844 -39.91 16.12 -5.23
CA ALA A 844 -39.34 14.77 -5.03
C ALA A 844 -37.84 14.71 -5.35
N ASP A 845 -37.43 15.39 -6.40
CA ASP A 845 -36.06 15.66 -6.84
C ASP A 845 -35.76 17.14 -6.55
N MET A 846 -35.67 17.52 -5.27
CA MET A 846 -34.80 18.65 -4.90
C MET A 846 -33.31 18.30 -5.06
N LYS A 847 -33.04 17.58 -6.15
CA LYS A 847 -31.82 17.31 -6.84
C LYS A 847 -31.51 18.57 -7.64
N LEU A 848 -30.72 19.46 -7.04
CA LEU A 848 -30.06 20.53 -7.77
C LEU A 848 -29.25 19.89 -8.91
N LEU A 849 -29.86 19.87 -10.10
CA LEU A 849 -29.35 19.44 -11.40
C LEU A 849 -28.46 18.18 -11.41
N ASP A 850 -29.03 17.08 -11.93
CA ASP A 850 -28.42 16.15 -12.90
C ASP A 850 -26.88 15.92 -12.85
N THR A 851 -26.34 15.71 -11.65
CA THR A 851 -24.94 15.27 -11.45
C THR A 851 -24.88 13.79 -11.09
N GLU A 852 -25.94 13.17 -10.60
CA GLU A 852 -25.92 11.75 -10.24
C GLU A 852 -25.94 10.79 -11.44
N ARG A 853 -26.45 11.19 -12.61
CA ARG A 853 -26.29 10.36 -13.82
C ARG A 853 -24.89 10.44 -14.46
N ALA A 854 -24.02 11.31 -13.94
CA ALA A 854 -22.62 11.38 -14.32
C ALA A 854 -21.65 10.99 -13.17
N LEU A 855 -22.11 10.99 -11.91
CA LEU A 855 -21.32 10.56 -10.75
C LEU A 855 -21.61 9.13 -10.25
N HIS A 856 -22.70 8.48 -10.70
CA HIS A 856 -23.05 7.13 -10.26
C HIS A 856 -23.20 6.08 -11.37
N ASP A 857 -22.68 6.34 -12.58
CA ASP A 857 -22.51 5.28 -13.59
C ASP A 857 -21.13 4.57 -13.54
N GLU A 858 -20.28 4.87 -12.56
CA GLU A 858 -19.10 4.05 -12.25
C GLU A 858 -18.82 4.00 -10.73
N PHE A 859 -19.50 3.10 -10.00
CA PHE A 859 -18.99 2.51 -8.77
C PHE A 859 -19.40 1.03 -8.64
#